data_AF-A0A942HFJ2-F1
#
_entry.id   AF-A0A942HFJ2-F1
#
_cell.length_a   1.000
_cell.length_b   1.000
_cell.length_c   1.000
_cell.angle_alpha   90.00
_cell.angle_beta   90.00
_cell.angle_gamma   90.00
#
_symmetry.space_group_name_H-M   'P 1'
#
loop_
_entity.id
_entity.type
_entity.pdbx_description
1 polymer ?
#
loop_
_entity_poly.entity_id
_entity_poly.type
_entity_poly.pdbx_seq_one_letter_code
_entity_poly.pdbx_strand_id
1 'polypeptide(L)'
;MSHTVRYDDRTPRLFFLAALVWAVVGMLVGVLVAAMLFMPGLNLAPYLTFGRLRPLHTNAVIFAFCGNIIFGGTYHSMQRLLKTRLFSDGLSKFHFWGWQLLIVAAALALVTGNTQGKEYAELPWVLDIVIAVLWVTFAVNFFGTIAIRRERHIYVAIWFYIATIVAVAILHIGNSIAVPYSLLGSYPAYAGVKDALMQWWYGHNAVAFFLTTPFLGLMYYYLPKAAERPVFSYRLSILHFWSLVFVYIWAGPHHLHYSAVPEWASTLGMLFSLILWMPSWGGMVNGFFTLRGAWHKLREDPILKFMVVAVTYYGMSTFEGPMMSIKSVNAVSHFTDWTIGHVHAGALGWNAFLSFGILYWVIPRLWKTQLYSPRLATIHFWVATVGLIAYQISMWVAGITQWAMWRAFEPDGRLVYPDFIETVLALVPMYEVRLIGGLLFFSGVLMAGWNIVKTIQSAPADFAVEPEIDAPPLVVERLAPGAVTPANTYDHALYAFQHSIRHGFHRMLESRTVTFTVLTALALAVGSLVESIPMFFDKSNVKEIASVKPYTPLEVTGRDIYIREGCYNCHSQMVRPFRYETERYGEYAKAGEYVYDHPFQWGSKRTGPDLLRVGGKYPSLWHVRHMAQPDSTTPGSIMPRYPHLLTTPFDTGLIQSKLHALRTVGVPYSDGEIETAVASMQNQANAIAKEVESQQGPTGLADKEIVALVAYLQRLGTDIRWKRPEPQGSYSATLQLPAAQPAPAAAAADPASGTPAVQPHTPTARSSEPTPAAKPAAAAHSPEPAPRSSASHDTSRPATGGPTQ
;
A
#
# COMPACT_ATOMS: atom_id res chain seq x y z
N MET A 1 -32.27 -7.97 32.87
CA MET A 1 -31.19 -8.45 31.97
C MET A 1 -30.35 -9.45 32.75
N SER A 2 -29.86 -10.53 32.11
CA SER A 2 -28.98 -11.50 32.78
C SER A 2 -27.72 -10.82 33.33
N HIS A 3 -27.26 -11.23 34.51
CA HIS A 3 -25.97 -10.79 35.07
C HIS A 3 -24.77 -11.36 34.30
N THR A 4 -24.98 -12.44 33.54
CA THR A 4 -23.95 -13.11 32.75
C THR A 4 -24.01 -12.77 31.26
N VAL A 5 -22.90 -13.02 30.57
CA VAL A 5 -22.75 -12.91 29.11
C VAL A 5 -22.09 -14.17 28.57
N ARG A 6 -22.64 -14.72 27.49
CA ARG A 6 -22.03 -15.79 26.72
C ARG A 6 -21.54 -15.28 25.36
N TYR A 7 -20.24 -15.39 25.12
CA TYR A 7 -19.62 -14.88 23.87
C TYR A 7 -19.83 -15.83 22.68
N ASP A 8 -19.99 -15.26 21.47
CA ASP A 8 -19.90 -16.00 20.22
C ASP A 8 -18.43 -16.19 19.86
N ASP A 9 -17.88 -17.33 20.27
CA ASP A 9 -16.54 -17.75 19.87
C ASP A 9 -16.58 -18.65 18.62
N ARG A 10 -17.74 -18.97 18.04
CA ARG A 10 -17.84 -19.77 16.81
C ARG A 10 -17.45 -18.94 15.59
N THR A 11 -17.99 -17.73 15.47
CA THR A 11 -17.70 -16.84 14.34
C THR A 11 -16.20 -16.50 14.26
N PRO A 12 -15.52 -16.04 15.33
CA PRO A 12 -14.08 -15.77 15.26
C PRO A 12 -13.25 -16.99 14.86
N ARG A 13 -13.61 -18.19 15.34
CA ARG A 13 -12.94 -19.43 14.95
C ARG A 13 -12.99 -19.67 13.45
N LEU A 14 -14.16 -19.48 12.82
CA LEU A 14 -14.32 -19.62 11.37
C LEU A 14 -13.42 -18.65 10.60
N PHE A 15 -13.41 -17.37 10.98
CA PHE A 15 -12.54 -16.37 10.35
C PHE A 15 -11.05 -16.68 10.55
N PHE A 16 -10.60 -17.08 11.74
CA PHE A 16 -9.19 -17.42 11.95
C PHE A 16 -8.75 -18.68 11.19
N LEU A 17 -9.63 -19.68 11.05
CA LEU A 17 -9.37 -20.86 10.22
C LEU A 17 -9.27 -20.47 8.74
N ALA A 18 -10.19 -19.65 8.25
CA ALA A 18 -10.15 -19.12 6.89
C ALA A 18 -8.89 -18.29 6.64
N ALA A 19 -8.45 -17.47 7.61
CA ALA A 19 -7.21 -16.72 7.51
C ALA A 19 -6.00 -17.64 7.27
N LEU A 20 -5.91 -18.79 7.93
CA LEU A 20 -4.81 -19.75 7.70
C LEU A 20 -4.82 -20.32 6.28
N VAL A 21 -6.00 -20.66 5.75
CA VAL A 21 -6.16 -21.13 4.37
C VAL A 21 -5.70 -20.05 3.39
N TRP A 22 -6.18 -18.81 3.56
CA TRP A 22 -5.85 -17.71 2.67
C TRP A 22 -4.41 -17.19 2.82
N ALA A 23 -3.78 -17.37 3.98
CA ALA A 23 -2.35 -17.13 4.15
C ALA A 23 -1.53 -18.05 3.23
N VAL A 24 -1.87 -19.35 3.20
CA VAL A 24 -1.21 -20.32 2.32
C VAL A 24 -1.46 -19.97 0.85
N VAL A 25 -2.72 -19.75 0.45
CA VAL A 25 -3.06 -19.44 -0.94
C VAL A 25 -2.41 -18.14 -1.40
N GLY A 26 -2.61 -17.03 -0.68
CA GLY A 26 -2.11 -15.72 -1.09
C GLY A 26 -0.59 -15.67 -1.17
N MET A 27 0.12 -16.28 -0.21
CA MET A 27 1.59 -16.29 -0.22
C MET A 27 2.17 -17.29 -1.22
N LEU A 28 1.48 -18.40 -1.51
CA LEU A 28 1.84 -19.31 -2.60
C LEU A 28 1.77 -18.60 -3.96
N VAL A 29 0.68 -17.87 -4.23
CA VAL A 29 0.58 -17.06 -5.46
C VAL A 29 1.68 -16.00 -5.48
N GLY A 30 2.03 -15.41 -4.33
CA GLY A 30 3.17 -14.48 -4.19
C GLY A 30 4.51 -15.08 -4.60
N VAL A 31 4.82 -16.30 -4.13
CA VAL A 31 6.02 -17.06 -4.53
C VAL A 31 5.99 -17.36 -6.03
N LEU A 32 4.83 -17.77 -6.56
CA LEU A 32 4.66 -18.07 -7.99
C LEU A 32 4.93 -16.84 -8.88
N VAL A 33 4.32 -15.69 -8.57
CA VAL A 33 4.54 -14.46 -9.35
C VAL A 33 5.96 -13.91 -9.16
N ALA A 34 6.58 -14.14 -8.00
CA ALA A 34 7.99 -13.79 -7.79
C ALA A 34 8.94 -14.61 -8.68
N ALA A 35 8.63 -15.88 -8.93
CA ALA A 35 9.36 -16.74 -9.86
C ALA A 35 9.12 -16.36 -11.33
N MET A 36 7.88 -16.02 -11.70
CA MET A 36 7.52 -15.61 -13.06
C MET A 36 8.25 -14.35 -13.55
N LEU A 37 8.78 -13.52 -12.64
CA LEU A 37 9.49 -12.29 -12.99
C LEU A 37 10.86 -12.49 -13.66
N PHE A 38 11.42 -13.69 -13.63
CA PHE A 38 12.67 -14.01 -14.35
C PHE A 38 12.65 -15.39 -15.00
N MET A 39 11.63 -16.21 -14.72
CA MET A 39 11.36 -17.48 -15.39
C MET A 39 10.09 -17.35 -16.24
N PRO A 40 10.14 -16.72 -17.43
CA PRO A 40 8.96 -16.46 -18.25
C PRO A 40 8.21 -17.73 -18.67
N GLY A 41 8.89 -18.88 -18.74
CA GLY A 41 8.29 -20.18 -19.01
C GLY A 41 7.26 -20.66 -17.97
N LEU A 42 7.20 -20.06 -16.77
CA LEU A 42 6.18 -20.36 -15.76
C LEU A 42 4.80 -19.76 -16.08
N ASN A 43 4.69 -18.92 -17.12
CA ASN A 43 3.41 -18.40 -17.62
C ASN A 43 2.72 -19.46 -18.51
N LEU A 44 2.15 -20.49 -17.89
CA LEU A 44 1.72 -21.74 -18.55
C LEU A 44 0.36 -21.68 -19.28
N ALA A 45 -0.49 -20.69 -19.01
CA ALA A 45 -1.82 -20.57 -19.60
C ALA A 45 -2.30 -19.11 -19.64
N PRO A 46 -3.25 -18.74 -20.52
CA PRO A 46 -3.79 -17.38 -20.59
C PRO A 46 -4.32 -16.87 -19.24
N TYR A 47 -4.84 -17.77 -18.41
CA TYR A 47 -5.41 -17.46 -17.10
C TYR A 47 -4.38 -17.41 -15.95
N LEU A 48 -3.18 -17.94 -16.18
CA LEU A 48 -2.12 -18.09 -15.17
C LEU A 48 -0.87 -17.26 -15.52
N THR A 49 -1.07 -16.15 -16.24
CA THR A 49 0.00 -15.19 -16.52
C THR A 49 0.28 -14.30 -15.32
N PHE A 50 1.50 -13.77 -15.23
CA PHE A 50 1.90 -12.82 -14.20
C PHE A 50 0.90 -11.65 -14.07
N GLY A 51 0.46 -11.09 -15.19
CA GLY A 51 -0.45 -9.94 -15.22
C GLY A 51 -1.81 -10.22 -14.56
N ARG A 52 -2.32 -11.45 -14.64
CA ARG A 52 -3.58 -11.87 -13.99
C ARG A 52 -3.38 -12.35 -12.55
N LEU A 53 -2.24 -12.98 -12.27
CA LEU A 53 -1.93 -13.51 -10.94
C LEU A 53 -1.42 -12.45 -9.95
N ARG A 54 -0.83 -11.35 -10.41
CA ARG A 54 -0.43 -10.24 -9.53
C ARG A 54 -1.62 -9.67 -8.75
N PRO A 55 -2.73 -9.21 -9.37
CA PRO A 55 -3.87 -8.70 -8.61
C PRO A 55 -4.55 -9.80 -7.77
N LEU A 56 -4.49 -11.07 -8.20
CA LEU A 56 -4.95 -12.19 -7.37
C LEU A 56 -4.13 -12.30 -6.07
N HIS A 57 -2.81 -12.24 -6.16
CA HIS A 57 -1.93 -12.23 -5.00
C HIS A 57 -2.29 -11.06 -4.07
N THR A 58 -2.37 -9.84 -4.61
CA THR A 58 -2.73 -8.64 -3.84
C THR A 58 -4.05 -8.84 -3.09
N ASN A 59 -5.11 -9.25 -3.79
CA ASN A 59 -6.43 -9.43 -3.20
C ASN A 59 -6.47 -10.58 -2.18
N ALA A 60 -5.78 -11.69 -2.45
CA ALA A 60 -5.73 -12.83 -1.54
C ALA A 60 -4.96 -12.51 -0.25
N VAL A 61 -3.87 -11.75 -0.31
CA VAL A 61 -3.11 -11.43 0.91
C VAL A 61 -3.78 -10.31 1.71
N ILE A 62 -4.37 -9.32 1.05
CA ILE A 62 -5.01 -8.17 1.73
C ILE A 62 -6.43 -8.52 2.17
N PHE A 63 -7.35 -8.78 1.24
CA PHE A 63 -8.77 -8.90 1.57
C PHE A 63 -9.17 -10.30 2.05
N ALA A 64 -8.43 -11.34 1.64
CA ALA A 64 -8.67 -12.69 2.15
C ALA A 64 -7.91 -12.97 3.44
N PHE A 65 -6.57 -13.00 3.44
CA PHE A 65 -5.78 -13.28 4.64
C PHE A 65 -5.94 -12.19 5.71
N CYS A 66 -5.50 -10.96 5.45
CA CYS A 66 -5.60 -9.88 6.44
C CYS A 66 -7.06 -9.54 6.77
N GLY A 67 -7.97 -9.53 5.79
CA GLY A 67 -9.40 -9.34 6.03
C GLY A 67 -10.00 -10.33 7.03
N ASN A 68 -9.70 -11.63 6.88
CA ASN A 68 -10.17 -12.63 7.83
C ASN A 68 -9.56 -12.45 9.25
N ILE A 69 -8.30 -12.01 9.35
CA ILE A 69 -7.69 -11.65 10.64
C ILE A 69 -8.39 -10.45 11.27
N ILE A 70 -8.72 -9.42 10.49
CA ILE A 70 -9.42 -8.23 10.95
C ILE A 70 -10.81 -8.58 11.47
N PHE A 71 -11.61 -9.31 10.69
CA PHE A 71 -12.98 -9.65 11.09
C PHE A 71 -13.02 -10.59 12.30
N GLY A 72 -12.25 -11.69 12.26
CA GLY A 72 -12.15 -12.62 13.38
C GLY A 72 -11.59 -11.95 14.64
N GLY A 73 -10.55 -11.15 14.47
CA GLY A 73 -9.91 -10.39 15.53
C GLY A 73 -10.81 -9.33 16.16
N THR A 74 -11.59 -8.62 15.33
CA THR A 74 -12.57 -7.62 15.78
C THR A 74 -13.70 -8.29 16.53
N TYR A 75 -14.37 -9.29 15.94
CA TYR A 75 -15.47 -10.00 16.59
C TYR A 75 -15.04 -10.70 17.89
N HIS A 76 -13.82 -11.22 17.96
CA HIS A 76 -13.27 -11.80 19.20
C HIS A 76 -13.01 -10.74 20.27
N SER A 77 -12.26 -9.68 19.93
CA SER A 77 -11.80 -8.68 20.89
C SER A 77 -12.93 -7.76 21.35
N MET A 78 -13.84 -7.37 20.47
CA MET A 78 -14.90 -6.41 20.78
C MET A 78 -15.88 -6.93 21.83
N GLN A 79 -16.25 -8.22 21.75
CA GLN A 79 -17.16 -8.84 22.73
C GLN A 79 -16.57 -8.78 24.14
N ARG A 80 -15.26 -9.01 24.24
CA ARG A 80 -14.48 -9.00 25.48
C ARG A 80 -14.26 -7.58 26.02
N LEU A 81 -14.07 -6.61 25.13
CA LEU A 81 -13.92 -5.19 25.50
C LEU A 81 -15.24 -4.53 25.90
N LEU A 82 -16.35 -4.91 25.25
CA LEU A 82 -17.68 -4.35 25.49
C LEU A 82 -18.49 -5.15 26.51
N LYS A 83 -17.96 -6.30 26.93
CA LYS A 83 -18.61 -7.29 27.82
C LYS A 83 -20.02 -7.61 27.36
N THR A 84 -20.17 -7.98 26.10
CA THR A 84 -21.46 -8.35 25.51
C THR A 84 -21.24 -9.34 24.36
N ARG A 85 -22.27 -10.13 24.03
CA ARG A 85 -22.25 -10.99 22.83
C ARG A 85 -22.36 -10.12 21.58
N LEU A 86 -21.92 -10.64 20.43
CA LEU A 86 -22.30 -10.06 19.13
C LEU A 86 -23.80 -9.83 19.04
N PHE A 87 -24.18 -8.72 18.39
CA PHE A 87 -25.57 -8.31 18.25
C PHE A 87 -26.45 -9.32 17.50
N SER A 88 -25.91 -9.94 16.45
CA SER A 88 -26.61 -10.99 15.71
C SER A 88 -25.64 -12.05 15.18
N ASP A 89 -25.86 -13.29 15.65
CA ASP A 89 -25.21 -14.50 15.12
C ASP A 89 -25.61 -14.78 13.66
N GLY A 90 -26.79 -14.32 13.23
CA GLY A 90 -27.24 -14.45 11.85
C GLY A 90 -26.45 -13.54 10.91
N LEU A 91 -26.25 -12.28 11.32
CA LEU A 91 -25.45 -11.32 10.55
C LEU A 91 -23.97 -11.72 10.49
N SER A 92 -23.40 -12.25 11.57
CA SER A 92 -22.02 -12.72 11.56
C SER A 92 -21.83 -13.93 10.63
N LYS A 93 -22.79 -14.86 10.60
CA LYS A 93 -22.77 -16.00 9.65
C LYS A 93 -22.91 -15.56 8.20
N PHE A 94 -23.85 -14.65 7.90
CA PHE A 94 -24.01 -14.09 6.56
C PHE A 94 -22.73 -13.36 6.11
N HIS A 95 -22.15 -12.56 7.00
CA HIS A 95 -20.88 -11.88 6.76
C HIS A 95 -19.76 -12.87 6.47
N PHE A 96 -19.55 -13.90 7.30
CA PHE A 96 -18.51 -14.90 7.07
C PHE A 96 -18.68 -15.59 5.72
N TRP A 97 -19.81 -16.28 5.50
CA TRP A 97 -19.99 -17.06 4.26
C TRP A 97 -20.03 -16.18 3.01
N GLY A 98 -20.65 -15.00 3.11
CA GLY A 98 -20.65 -14.02 2.04
C GLY A 98 -19.24 -13.56 1.68
N TRP A 99 -18.39 -13.29 2.68
CA TRP A 99 -16.99 -12.90 2.45
C TRP A 99 -16.18 -14.04 1.83
N GLN A 100 -16.38 -15.29 2.28
CA GLN A 100 -15.69 -16.44 1.69
C GLN A 100 -16.10 -16.66 0.22
N LEU A 101 -17.38 -16.54 -0.10
CA LEU A 101 -17.88 -16.65 -1.47
C LEU A 101 -17.37 -15.49 -2.35
N LEU A 102 -17.31 -14.27 -1.81
CA LEU A 102 -16.71 -13.12 -2.48
C LEU A 102 -15.24 -13.36 -2.82
N ILE A 103 -14.43 -13.90 -1.90
CA ILE A 103 -13.01 -14.18 -2.17
C ILE A 103 -12.86 -15.20 -3.32
N VAL A 104 -13.70 -16.24 -3.35
CA VAL A 104 -13.68 -17.23 -4.44
C VAL A 104 -14.13 -16.60 -5.76
N ALA A 105 -15.18 -15.78 -5.75
CA ALA A 105 -15.66 -15.07 -6.93
C ALA A 105 -14.60 -14.07 -7.45
N ALA A 106 -13.91 -13.38 -6.55
CA ALA A 106 -12.79 -12.49 -6.86
C ALA A 106 -11.65 -13.25 -7.53
N ALA A 107 -11.29 -14.42 -6.99
CA ALA A 107 -10.24 -15.25 -7.59
C ALA A 107 -10.59 -15.65 -9.02
N LEU A 108 -11.83 -16.09 -9.25
CA LEU A 108 -12.32 -16.46 -10.58
C LEU A 108 -12.36 -15.25 -11.54
N ALA A 109 -12.84 -14.10 -11.08
CA ALA A 109 -12.91 -12.88 -11.89
C ALA A 109 -11.50 -12.45 -12.36
N LEU A 110 -10.53 -12.43 -11.45
CA LEU A 110 -9.17 -11.97 -11.76
C LEU A 110 -8.42 -12.92 -12.70
N VAL A 111 -8.48 -14.24 -12.50
CA VAL A 111 -7.81 -15.20 -13.41
C VAL A 111 -8.48 -15.23 -14.79
N THR A 112 -9.78 -14.97 -14.88
CA THR A 112 -10.49 -14.84 -16.17
C THR A 112 -10.27 -13.48 -16.84
N GLY A 113 -9.64 -12.53 -16.16
CA GLY A 113 -9.29 -11.20 -16.68
C GLY A 113 -10.41 -10.15 -16.52
N ASN A 114 -11.45 -10.45 -15.76
CA ASN A 114 -12.49 -9.48 -15.41
C ASN A 114 -11.96 -8.57 -14.30
N THR A 115 -11.30 -7.49 -14.70
CA THR A 115 -10.65 -6.53 -13.81
C THR A 115 -10.95 -5.10 -14.22
N GLN A 116 -11.12 -4.20 -13.24
CA GLN A 116 -11.20 -2.76 -13.48
C GLN A 116 -9.83 -2.14 -13.81
N GLY A 117 -8.72 -2.83 -13.53
CA GLY A 117 -7.37 -2.28 -13.76
C GLY A 117 -6.91 -1.23 -12.73
N LYS A 118 -7.64 -1.08 -11.62
CA LYS A 118 -7.36 -0.15 -10.52
C LYS A 118 -6.75 -0.91 -9.34
N GLU A 119 -5.54 -0.56 -8.91
CA GLU A 119 -4.83 -1.31 -7.85
C GLU A 119 -5.64 -1.34 -6.54
N TYR A 120 -5.74 -2.52 -5.91
CA TYR A 120 -6.57 -2.78 -4.72
C TYR A 120 -8.10 -2.63 -4.93
N ALA A 121 -8.56 -2.24 -6.11
CA ALA A 121 -9.96 -2.10 -6.52
C ALA A 121 -10.20 -2.82 -7.86
N GLU A 122 -9.59 -3.98 -8.03
CA GLU A 122 -9.57 -4.67 -9.32
C GLU A 122 -10.89 -5.36 -9.66
N LEU A 123 -11.74 -5.65 -8.67
CA LEU A 123 -12.91 -6.51 -8.89
C LEU A 123 -13.99 -5.83 -9.75
N PRO A 124 -14.77 -6.56 -10.55
CA PRO A 124 -15.89 -6.00 -11.32
C PRO A 124 -16.94 -5.31 -10.43
N TRP A 125 -17.65 -4.32 -10.99
CA TRP A 125 -18.64 -3.51 -10.26
C TRP A 125 -19.72 -4.32 -9.51
N VAL A 126 -20.14 -5.49 -10.03
CA VAL A 126 -21.07 -6.37 -9.32
C VAL A 126 -20.48 -6.87 -8.01
N LEU A 127 -19.20 -7.22 -7.99
CA LEU A 127 -18.50 -7.63 -6.78
C LEU A 127 -18.26 -6.43 -5.84
N ASP A 128 -18.13 -5.21 -6.35
CA ASP A 128 -18.09 -4.00 -5.51
C ASP A 128 -19.40 -3.79 -4.74
N ILE A 129 -20.55 -4.07 -5.35
CA ILE A 129 -21.85 -4.04 -4.66
C ILE A 129 -21.91 -5.13 -3.60
N VAL A 130 -21.43 -6.35 -3.90
CA VAL A 130 -21.36 -7.43 -2.91
C VAL A 130 -20.47 -7.05 -1.74
N ILE A 131 -19.30 -6.45 -1.98
CA ILE A 131 -18.43 -5.89 -0.94
C ILE A 131 -19.21 -4.90 -0.09
N ALA A 132 -19.90 -3.93 -0.69
CA ALA A 132 -20.66 -2.92 0.05
C ALA A 132 -21.72 -3.54 0.95
N VAL A 133 -22.49 -4.53 0.45
CA VAL A 133 -23.52 -5.24 1.24
C VAL A 133 -22.90 -6.01 2.42
N LEU A 134 -21.80 -6.72 2.21
CA LEU A 134 -21.12 -7.47 3.25
C LEU A 134 -20.47 -6.54 4.29
N TRP A 135 -19.90 -5.42 3.85
CA TRP A 135 -19.31 -4.41 4.72
C TRP A 135 -20.38 -3.72 5.58
N VAL A 136 -21.53 -3.40 5.00
CA VAL A 136 -22.69 -2.88 5.75
C VAL A 136 -23.19 -3.92 6.77
N THR A 137 -23.24 -5.20 6.40
CA THR A 137 -23.61 -6.28 7.33
C THR A 137 -22.63 -6.34 8.50
N PHE A 138 -21.32 -6.28 8.23
CA PHE A 138 -20.29 -6.19 9.24
C PHE A 138 -20.48 -4.98 10.15
N ALA A 139 -20.70 -3.80 9.57
CA ALA A 139 -20.92 -2.54 10.28
C ALA A 139 -22.16 -2.59 11.18
N VAL A 140 -23.30 -3.07 10.69
CA VAL A 140 -24.54 -3.20 11.46
C VAL A 140 -24.32 -4.12 12.66
N ASN A 141 -23.67 -5.27 12.46
CA ASN A 141 -23.40 -6.18 13.57
C ASN A 141 -22.41 -5.56 14.58
N PHE A 142 -21.40 -4.83 14.09
CA PHE A 142 -20.42 -4.15 14.93
C PHE A 142 -21.04 -3.03 15.78
N PHE A 143 -21.75 -2.09 15.16
CA PHE A 143 -22.39 -0.98 15.87
C PHE A 143 -23.56 -1.45 16.74
N GLY A 144 -24.32 -2.45 16.30
CA GLY A 144 -25.33 -3.11 17.12
C GLY A 144 -24.72 -3.69 18.40
N THR A 145 -23.53 -4.30 18.31
CA THR A 145 -22.83 -4.87 19.48
C THR A 145 -22.38 -3.76 20.45
N ILE A 146 -21.95 -2.60 19.93
CA ILE A 146 -21.65 -1.43 20.78
C ILE A 146 -22.91 -0.86 21.44
N ALA A 147 -24.06 -0.93 20.77
CA ALA A 147 -25.33 -0.43 21.31
C ALA A 147 -25.81 -1.25 22.52
N ILE A 148 -25.52 -2.56 22.55
CA ILE A 148 -25.88 -3.48 23.66
C ILE A 148 -24.73 -3.75 24.64
N ARG A 149 -23.72 -2.87 24.65
CA ARG A 149 -22.54 -3.03 25.51
C ARG A 149 -22.88 -2.91 27.00
N ARG A 150 -22.06 -3.54 27.84
CA ARG A 150 -22.12 -3.41 29.30
C ARG A 150 -21.06 -2.47 29.87
N GLU A 151 -20.08 -2.07 29.05
CA GLU A 151 -19.05 -1.10 29.42
C GLU A 151 -19.38 0.32 28.99
N ARG A 152 -19.21 1.30 29.88
CA ARG A 152 -19.55 2.71 29.56
C ARG A 152 -18.58 3.31 28.55
N HIS A 153 -17.29 3.09 28.77
CA HIS A 153 -16.19 3.63 27.98
C HIS A 153 -15.81 2.66 26.86
N ILE A 154 -15.76 3.14 25.62
CA ILE A 154 -15.26 2.34 24.50
C ILE A 154 -13.73 2.37 24.50
N TYR A 155 -13.12 1.19 24.50
CA TYR A 155 -11.66 1.04 24.53
C TYR A 155 -11.01 1.49 23.21
N VAL A 156 -9.73 1.90 23.25
CA VAL A 156 -8.98 2.45 22.10
C VAL A 156 -9.04 1.55 20.86
N ALA A 157 -8.99 0.22 21.03
CA ALA A 157 -9.12 -0.71 19.91
C ALA A 157 -10.44 -0.51 19.13
N ILE A 158 -11.55 -0.23 19.84
CA ILE A 158 -12.86 0.03 19.23
C ILE A 158 -12.84 1.32 18.41
N TRP A 159 -12.05 2.33 18.82
CA TRP A 159 -11.91 3.59 18.05
C TRP A 159 -11.33 3.32 16.67
N PHE A 160 -10.25 2.54 16.63
CA PHE A 160 -9.60 2.13 15.39
C PHE A 160 -10.51 1.26 14.51
N TYR A 161 -11.33 0.39 15.10
CA TYR A 161 -12.33 -0.37 14.35
C TYR A 161 -13.44 0.53 13.78
N ILE A 162 -13.93 1.52 14.55
CA ILE A 162 -14.89 2.52 14.05
C ILE A 162 -14.30 3.27 12.86
N ALA A 163 -13.08 3.79 12.99
CA ALA A 163 -12.39 4.50 11.91
C ALA A 163 -12.23 3.63 10.67
N THR A 164 -11.86 2.35 10.83
CA THR A 164 -11.77 1.37 9.75
C THR A 164 -13.10 1.21 9.01
N ILE A 165 -14.18 0.95 9.73
CA ILE A 165 -15.50 0.68 9.14
C ILE A 165 -16.00 1.90 8.36
N VAL A 166 -15.87 3.10 8.94
CA VAL A 166 -16.33 4.36 8.32
C VAL A 166 -15.46 4.73 7.13
N ALA A 167 -14.14 4.71 7.27
CA ALA A 167 -13.23 5.11 6.20
C ALA A 167 -13.33 4.17 5.00
N VAL A 168 -13.28 2.85 5.20
CA VAL A 168 -13.38 1.89 4.10
C VAL A 168 -14.70 2.05 3.34
N ALA A 169 -15.81 2.34 4.02
CA ALA A 169 -17.09 2.61 3.35
C ALA A 169 -17.03 3.86 2.45
N ILE A 170 -16.48 4.96 2.95
CA ILE A 170 -16.30 6.21 2.17
C ILE A 170 -15.39 5.95 0.96
N LEU A 171 -14.26 5.28 1.19
CA LEU A 171 -13.25 4.98 0.16
C LEU A 171 -13.80 4.08 -0.93
N HIS A 172 -14.44 2.97 -0.54
CA HIS A 172 -15.03 2.00 -1.46
C HIS A 172 -16.09 2.63 -2.33
N ILE A 173 -17.02 3.39 -1.75
CA ILE A 173 -18.09 4.06 -2.50
C ILE A 173 -17.50 5.12 -3.43
N GLY A 174 -16.54 5.92 -2.94
CA GLY A 174 -15.92 6.96 -3.75
C GLY A 174 -15.18 6.39 -4.96
N ASN A 175 -14.31 5.41 -4.80
CA ASN A 175 -13.45 4.94 -5.89
C ASN A 175 -14.19 4.07 -6.92
N SER A 176 -15.24 3.37 -6.49
CA SER A 176 -15.95 2.35 -7.28
C SER A 176 -17.13 2.90 -8.08
N ILE A 177 -17.27 4.24 -8.17
CA ILE A 177 -18.29 4.84 -9.04
C ILE A 177 -17.92 4.55 -10.49
N ALA A 178 -18.75 3.77 -11.17
CA ALA A 178 -18.53 3.33 -12.53
C ALA A 178 -19.85 3.17 -13.30
N VAL A 179 -19.78 3.26 -14.63
CA VAL A 179 -20.91 3.00 -15.53
C VAL A 179 -20.76 1.61 -16.13
N PRO A 180 -21.68 0.67 -15.84
CA PRO A 180 -21.62 -0.67 -16.38
C PRO A 180 -22.03 -0.70 -17.86
N TYR A 181 -21.32 -1.49 -18.66
CA TYR A 181 -21.72 -1.85 -20.03
C TYR A 181 -22.08 -3.33 -20.17
N SER A 182 -21.77 -4.15 -19.14
CA SER A 182 -22.16 -5.55 -19.02
C SER A 182 -22.18 -5.98 -17.54
N LEU A 183 -22.52 -7.23 -17.26
CA LEU A 183 -22.56 -7.76 -15.88
C LEU A 183 -21.18 -7.66 -15.17
N LEU A 184 -20.09 -7.88 -15.89
CA LEU A 184 -18.73 -7.87 -15.32
C LEU A 184 -17.84 -6.74 -15.87
N GLY A 185 -18.37 -5.89 -16.75
CA GLY A 185 -17.63 -4.81 -17.39
C GLY A 185 -18.22 -3.44 -17.11
N SER A 186 -17.36 -2.50 -16.75
CA SER A 186 -17.70 -1.11 -16.44
C SER A 186 -16.55 -0.17 -16.76
N TYR A 187 -16.86 1.12 -16.95
CA TYR A 187 -15.85 2.19 -16.99
C TYR A 187 -15.96 3.08 -15.75
N PRO A 188 -14.84 3.43 -15.08
CA PRO A 188 -14.87 4.33 -13.94
C PRO A 188 -15.42 5.70 -14.34
N ALA A 189 -16.12 6.35 -13.41
CA ALA A 189 -16.70 7.68 -13.63
C ALA A 189 -15.64 8.78 -13.79
N TYR A 190 -14.41 8.52 -13.35
CA TYR A 190 -13.30 9.46 -13.41
C TYR A 190 -12.36 9.09 -14.56
N ALA A 191 -11.67 10.10 -15.11
CA ALA A 191 -10.68 9.92 -16.18
C ALA A 191 -9.31 10.48 -15.81
N GLY A 192 -8.26 9.90 -16.38
CA GLY A 192 -6.90 10.44 -16.38
C GLY A 192 -6.40 10.92 -15.02
N VAL A 193 -5.99 12.18 -14.94
CA VAL A 193 -5.43 12.76 -13.71
C VAL A 193 -6.42 12.74 -12.53
N LYS A 194 -7.72 12.93 -12.81
CA LYS A 194 -8.76 12.91 -11.76
C LYS A 194 -8.94 11.48 -11.24
N ASP A 195 -8.94 10.50 -12.13
CA ASP A 195 -9.00 9.08 -11.75
C ASP A 195 -7.75 8.65 -10.99
N ALA A 196 -6.56 9.13 -11.40
CA ALA A 196 -5.32 8.84 -10.69
C ALA A 196 -5.30 9.39 -9.25
N LEU A 197 -5.77 10.63 -9.06
CA LEU A 197 -5.92 11.20 -7.72
C LEU A 197 -6.91 10.39 -6.90
N MET A 198 -8.08 10.07 -7.46
CA MET A 198 -9.10 9.29 -6.75
C MET A 198 -8.61 7.87 -6.41
N GLN A 199 -7.90 7.24 -7.33
CA GLN A 199 -7.34 5.92 -7.16
C GLN A 199 -6.28 5.87 -6.07
N TRP A 200 -5.43 6.89 -5.92
CA TRP A 200 -4.41 6.89 -4.87
C TRP A 200 -4.88 7.50 -3.56
N TRP A 201 -5.88 8.38 -3.58
CA TRP A 201 -6.70 8.66 -2.40
C TRP A 201 -7.29 7.36 -1.87
N TYR A 202 -7.86 6.50 -2.73
CA TYR A 202 -8.33 5.18 -2.34
C TYR A 202 -7.20 4.24 -1.91
N GLY A 203 -6.21 4.00 -2.77
CA GLY A 203 -5.19 2.96 -2.59
C GLY A 203 -4.31 3.20 -1.37
N HIS A 204 -3.88 4.45 -1.15
CA HIS A 204 -3.14 4.80 0.05
C HIS A 204 -3.98 4.59 1.31
N ASN A 205 -5.24 5.04 1.26
CA ASN A 205 -6.14 4.93 2.40
C ASN A 205 -6.72 3.52 2.59
N ALA A 206 -6.66 2.64 1.60
CA ALA A 206 -6.90 1.21 1.76
C ALA A 206 -5.80 0.62 2.65
N VAL A 207 -4.52 0.93 2.41
CA VAL A 207 -3.44 0.54 3.32
C VAL A 207 -3.63 1.19 4.69
N ALA A 208 -3.99 2.48 4.75
CA ALA A 208 -4.27 3.18 6.00
C ALA A 208 -5.35 2.51 6.84
N PHE A 209 -6.55 2.37 6.27
CA PHE A 209 -7.75 2.03 7.01
C PHE A 209 -8.10 0.55 6.97
N PHE A 210 -7.38 -0.25 6.18
CA PHE A 210 -7.50 -1.71 6.17
C PHE A 210 -6.26 -2.41 6.71
N LEU A 211 -5.04 -1.90 6.49
CA LEU A 211 -3.80 -2.55 6.92
C LEU A 211 -3.11 -1.85 8.11
N THR A 212 -3.42 -0.59 8.39
CA THR A 212 -2.87 0.13 9.55
C THR A 212 -3.88 0.25 10.68
N THR A 213 -5.02 0.91 10.49
CA THR A 213 -5.95 1.19 11.60
C THR A 213 -6.51 -0.06 12.26
N PRO A 214 -7.08 -1.07 11.57
CA PRO A 214 -7.63 -2.21 12.28
C PRO A 214 -6.52 -3.04 12.92
N PHE A 215 -5.34 -3.13 12.31
CA PHE A 215 -4.19 -3.79 12.91
C PHE A 215 -3.66 -3.06 14.15
N LEU A 216 -3.70 -1.73 14.19
CA LEU A 216 -3.47 -0.98 15.43
C LEU A 216 -4.53 -1.32 16.48
N GLY A 217 -5.80 -1.42 16.09
CA GLY A 217 -6.87 -1.88 16.98
C GLY A 217 -6.62 -3.28 17.54
N LEU A 218 -6.22 -4.22 16.68
CA LEU A 218 -5.82 -5.57 17.06
C LEU A 218 -4.60 -5.54 17.99
N MET A 219 -3.56 -4.77 17.68
CA MET A 219 -2.39 -4.58 18.52
C MET A 219 -2.79 -4.09 19.91
N TYR A 220 -3.65 -3.06 20.00
CA TYR A 220 -4.14 -2.53 21.28
C TYR A 220 -4.88 -3.55 22.13
N TYR A 221 -5.43 -4.61 21.54
CA TYR A 221 -6.03 -5.70 22.30
C TYR A 221 -5.04 -6.83 22.58
N TYR A 222 -4.43 -7.41 21.55
CA TYR A 222 -3.69 -8.65 21.64
C TYR A 222 -2.30 -8.49 22.25
N LEU A 223 -1.59 -7.39 21.97
CA LEU A 223 -0.24 -7.17 22.50
C LEU A 223 -0.24 -6.99 24.03
N PRO A 224 -1.07 -6.10 24.64
CA PRO A 224 -1.14 -5.98 26.09
C PRO A 224 -1.60 -7.29 26.76
N LYS A 225 -2.51 -8.03 26.11
CA LYS A 225 -3.01 -9.32 26.61
C LYS A 225 -1.98 -10.44 26.55
N ALA A 226 -1.13 -10.49 25.52
CA ALA A 226 -0.01 -11.42 25.46
C ALA A 226 1.11 -11.03 26.43
N ALA A 227 1.38 -9.74 26.59
CA ALA A 227 2.40 -9.23 27.49
C ALA A 227 2.02 -9.32 28.98
N GLU A 228 0.72 -9.37 29.27
CA GLU A 228 0.11 -9.21 30.60
C GLU A 228 0.53 -7.87 31.23
N ARG A 229 0.45 -6.81 30.43
CA ARG A 229 0.81 -5.45 30.84
C ARG A 229 -0.33 -4.48 30.49
N PRO A 230 -0.53 -3.42 31.29
CA PRO A 230 -1.43 -2.34 30.90
C PRO A 230 -0.84 -1.59 29.70
N VAL A 231 -1.71 -1.02 28.86
CA VAL A 231 -1.29 -0.12 27.79
C VAL A 231 -0.53 1.07 28.36
N PHE A 232 0.58 1.42 27.72
CA PHE A 232 1.48 2.47 28.19
C PHE A 232 0.83 3.85 28.39
N SER A 233 0.38 4.50 27.31
CA SER A 233 -0.09 5.88 27.39
C SER A 233 -1.44 6.08 26.70
N TYR A 234 -2.46 6.25 27.53
CA TYR A 234 -3.80 6.61 27.06
C TYR A 234 -3.84 8.00 26.40
N ARG A 235 -3.07 9.00 26.89
CA ARG A 235 -2.99 10.32 26.24
C ARG A 235 -2.37 10.22 24.84
N LEU A 236 -1.31 9.43 24.70
CA LEU A 236 -0.72 9.15 23.39
C LEU A 236 -1.72 8.41 22.50
N SER A 237 -2.53 7.51 23.08
CA SER A 237 -3.63 6.80 22.38
C SER A 237 -4.68 7.76 21.80
N ILE A 238 -5.00 8.86 22.48
CA ILE A 238 -5.88 9.91 21.95
C ILE A 238 -5.20 10.68 20.82
N LEU A 239 -4.00 11.19 21.09
CA LEU A 239 -3.28 12.06 20.15
C LEU A 239 -3.01 11.34 18.84
N HIS A 240 -2.43 10.14 18.92
CA HIS A 240 -2.08 9.40 17.72
C HIS A 240 -3.32 8.92 16.96
N PHE A 241 -4.43 8.58 17.63
CA PHE A 241 -5.66 8.18 16.92
C PHE A 241 -6.19 9.34 16.06
N TRP A 242 -6.48 10.49 16.66
CA TRP A 242 -7.12 11.60 15.94
C TRP A 242 -6.21 12.21 14.88
N SER A 243 -4.92 12.38 15.21
CA SER A 243 -3.96 12.90 14.22
C SER A 243 -3.73 11.90 13.10
N LEU A 244 -3.66 10.59 13.37
CA LEU A 244 -3.50 9.57 12.32
C LEU A 244 -4.71 9.56 11.40
N VAL A 245 -5.93 9.43 11.94
CA VAL A 245 -7.17 9.40 11.14
C VAL A 245 -7.32 10.64 10.27
N PHE A 246 -7.01 11.83 10.81
CA PHE A 246 -7.12 13.07 10.05
C PHE A 246 -6.01 13.25 9.02
N VAL A 247 -4.76 12.90 9.33
CA VAL A 247 -3.60 13.17 8.45
C VAL A 247 -3.47 12.12 7.34
N TYR A 248 -3.84 10.86 7.58
CA TYR A 248 -3.66 9.79 6.57
C TYR A 248 -4.41 10.06 5.28
N ILE A 249 -5.62 10.64 5.36
CA ILE A 249 -6.50 10.83 4.21
C ILE A 249 -5.85 11.66 3.08
N TRP A 250 -4.91 12.55 3.43
CA TRP A 250 -4.23 13.49 2.54
C TRP A 250 -3.00 12.92 1.84
N ALA A 251 -2.54 11.72 2.21
CA ALA A 251 -1.26 11.20 1.75
C ALA A 251 -1.33 10.52 0.36
N GLY A 252 -2.53 10.40 -0.24
CA GLY A 252 -2.73 9.83 -1.57
C GLY A 252 -1.80 10.37 -2.67
N PRO A 253 -1.60 11.70 -2.81
CA PRO A 253 -0.79 12.26 -3.88
C PRO A 253 0.70 11.91 -3.82
N HIS A 254 1.21 11.31 -2.74
CA HIS A 254 2.60 10.86 -2.72
C HIS A 254 2.91 9.74 -3.72
N HIS A 255 1.87 9.06 -4.18
CA HIS A 255 1.96 8.05 -5.24
C HIS A 255 2.09 8.69 -6.63
N LEU A 256 1.97 10.02 -6.72
CA LEU A 256 1.81 10.76 -7.96
C LEU A 256 2.86 11.86 -8.15
N HIS A 257 3.95 11.83 -7.39
CA HIS A 257 5.04 12.79 -7.56
C HIS A 257 5.68 12.70 -8.95
N TYR A 258 6.02 13.85 -9.52
CA TYR A 258 6.55 13.98 -10.87
C TYR A 258 5.68 13.31 -11.93
N SER A 259 4.38 13.20 -11.65
CA SER A 259 3.41 12.73 -12.63
C SER A 259 2.68 13.90 -13.32
N ALA A 260 1.60 13.61 -14.03
CA ALA A 260 0.78 14.60 -14.72
C ALA A 260 -0.17 15.33 -13.76
N VAL A 261 -0.19 14.95 -12.48
CA VAL A 261 -0.96 15.67 -11.45
C VAL A 261 -0.44 17.09 -11.23
N PRO A 262 -1.32 18.02 -10.83
CA PRO A 262 -0.90 19.36 -10.44
C PRO A 262 0.13 19.35 -9.30
N GLU A 263 1.08 20.29 -9.38
CA GLU A 263 2.18 20.38 -8.43
C GLU A 263 1.72 20.68 -6.99
N TRP A 264 0.60 21.40 -6.82
CA TRP A 264 0.02 21.67 -5.51
C TRP A 264 -0.45 20.38 -4.81
N ALA A 265 -1.11 19.47 -5.54
CA ALA A 265 -1.63 18.22 -5.00
C ALA A 265 -0.47 17.30 -4.59
N SER A 266 0.53 17.18 -5.48
CA SER A 266 1.78 16.49 -5.21
C SER A 266 2.49 17.05 -3.97
N THR A 267 2.59 18.36 -3.81
CA THR A 267 3.23 18.98 -2.63
C THR A 267 2.42 18.74 -1.35
N LEU A 268 1.09 18.81 -1.42
CA LEU A 268 0.20 18.54 -0.29
C LEU A 268 0.38 17.11 0.22
N GLY A 269 0.38 16.13 -0.68
CA GLY A 269 0.61 14.73 -0.34
C GLY A 269 1.96 14.49 0.34
N MET A 270 3.03 15.15 -0.12
CA MET A 270 4.35 15.10 0.53
C MET A 270 4.30 15.67 1.96
N LEU A 271 3.75 16.86 2.14
CA LEU A 271 3.72 17.54 3.46
C LEU A 271 2.94 16.73 4.49
N PHE A 272 1.75 16.25 4.14
CA PHE A 272 0.95 15.45 5.06
C PHE A 272 1.55 14.07 5.31
N SER A 273 2.23 13.47 4.34
CA SER A 273 2.97 12.22 4.54
C SER A 273 4.14 12.38 5.52
N LEU A 274 4.84 13.52 5.49
CA LEU A 274 5.87 13.83 6.48
C LEU A 274 5.29 14.03 7.88
N ILE A 275 4.15 14.73 7.99
CA ILE A 275 3.44 14.90 9.27
C ILE A 275 2.94 13.54 9.79
N LEU A 276 2.50 12.64 8.90
CA LEU A 276 1.96 11.33 9.21
C LEU A 276 2.96 10.43 9.97
N TRP A 277 4.26 10.70 9.86
CA TRP A 277 5.29 9.99 10.59
C TRP A 277 5.02 9.97 12.11
N MET A 278 4.71 11.13 12.70
CA MET A 278 4.56 11.27 14.14
C MET A 278 3.33 10.53 14.71
N PRO A 279 2.12 10.67 14.13
CA PRO A 279 0.96 9.87 14.55
C PRO A 279 1.19 8.37 14.36
N SER A 280 1.86 7.98 13.27
CA SER A 280 2.16 6.56 13.02
C SER A 280 3.06 6.00 14.12
N TRP A 281 4.17 6.67 14.42
CA TRP A 281 5.07 6.28 15.51
C TRP A 281 4.42 6.34 16.89
N GLY A 282 3.38 7.15 17.10
CA GLY A 282 2.57 7.10 18.32
C GLY A 282 2.00 5.69 18.60
N GLY A 283 1.63 4.94 17.55
CA GLY A 283 1.22 3.54 17.65
C GLY A 283 2.38 2.62 18.06
N MET A 284 3.55 2.78 17.42
CA MET A 284 4.75 2.00 17.71
C MET A 284 5.21 2.21 19.16
N VAL A 285 5.30 3.47 19.59
CA VAL A 285 5.70 3.87 20.94
C VAL A 285 4.73 3.28 21.97
N ASN A 286 3.41 3.37 21.74
CA ASN A 286 2.45 2.73 22.64
C ASN A 286 2.62 1.20 22.70
N GLY A 287 2.90 0.55 21.57
CA GLY A 287 3.19 -0.88 21.53
C GLY A 287 4.44 -1.26 22.33
N PHE A 288 5.58 -0.63 22.05
CA PHE A 288 6.84 -0.97 22.72
C PHE A 288 6.86 -0.62 24.20
N PHE A 289 6.38 0.55 24.59
CA PHE A 289 6.41 0.92 26.00
C PHE A 289 5.39 0.14 26.84
N THR A 290 4.38 -0.51 26.22
CA THR A 290 3.52 -1.49 26.90
C THR A 290 4.33 -2.71 27.36
N LEU A 291 5.43 -3.04 26.68
CA LEU A 291 6.34 -4.14 27.07
C LEU A 291 7.36 -3.74 28.14
N ARG A 292 7.32 -2.50 28.66
CA ARG A 292 8.24 -2.07 29.73
C ARG A 292 8.11 -3.00 30.95
N GLY A 293 9.23 -3.59 31.35
CA GLY A 293 9.27 -4.60 32.42
C GLY A 293 8.87 -6.03 31.99
N ALA A 294 8.50 -6.25 30.73
CA ALA A 294 8.20 -7.57 30.16
C ALA A 294 9.17 -8.00 29.04
N TRP A 295 10.20 -7.19 28.73
CA TRP A 295 11.20 -7.51 27.69
C TRP A 295 11.93 -8.85 27.89
N HIS A 296 12.06 -9.33 29.14
CA HIS A 296 12.63 -10.66 29.41
C HIS A 296 11.81 -11.79 28.78
N LYS A 297 10.48 -11.65 28.69
CA LYS A 297 9.58 -12.64 28.07
C LYS A 297 9.89 -12.84 26.58
N LEU A 298 10.47 -11.84 25.90
CA LEU A 298 10.80 -11.89 24.47
C LEU A 298 11.81 -12.99 24.13
N ARG A 299 12.66 -13.40 25.08
CA ARG A 299 13.66 -14.45 24.85
C ARG A 299 12.99 -15.81 24.63
N GLU A 300 11.90 -16.06 25.33
CA GLU A 300 11.27 -17.38 25.44
C GLU A 300 9.95 -17.45 24.66
N ASP A 301 9.11 -16.42 24.75
CA ASP A 301 7.76 -16.45 24.20
C ASP A 301 7.74 -16.13 22.68
N PRO A 302 7.45 -17.12 21.81
CA PRO A 302 7.37 -16.89 20.36
C PRO A 302 6.24 -15.92 19.98
N ILE A 303 5.14 -15.85 20.75
CA ILE A 303 4.02 -14.94 20.47
C ILE A 303 4.52 -13.49 20.54
N LEU A 304 5.22 -13.15 21.63
CA LEU A 304 5.78 -11.81 21.81
C LEU A 304 6.89 -11.51 20.80
N LYS A 305 7.68 -12.50 20.37
CA LYS A 305 8.66 -12.32 19.26
C LYS A 305 7.97 -11.82 17.99
N PHE A 306 6.90 -12.49 17.57
CA PHE A 306 6.11 -12.06 16.41
C PHE A 306 5.54 -10.66 16.58
N MET A 307 4.87 -10.37 17.71
CA MET A 307 4.24 -9.07 17.92
C MET A 307 5.26 -7.92 18.04
N VAL A 308 6.43 -8.14 18.63
CA VAL A 308 7.48 -7.12 18.74
C VAL A 308 8.10 -6.81 17.39
N VAL A 309 8.45 -7.85 16.61
CA VAL A 309 8.95 -7.63 15.24
C VAL A 309 7.87 -6.95 14.39
N ALA A 310 6.60 -7.29 14.60
CA ALA A 310 5.51 -6.59 13.94
C ALA A 310 5.49 -5.10 14.22
N VAL A 311 5.52 -4.71 15.50
CA VAL A 311 5.57 -3.29 15.88
C VAL A 311 6.85 -2.60 15.36
N THR A 312 7.95 -3.34 15.27
CA THR A 312 9.21 -2.83 14.70
C THR A 312 9.08 -2.52 13.21
N TYR A 313 8.54 -3.45 12.41
CA TYR A 313 8.33 -3.25 10.98
C TYR A 313 7.21 -2.27 10.67
N TYR A 314 6.24 -2.12 11.57
CA TYR A 314 5.29 -1.00 11.51
C TYR A 314 6.02 0.33 11.66
N GLY A 315 6.87 0.48 12.68
CA GLY A 315 7.67 1.69 12.87
C GLY A 315 8.63 1.98 11.72
N MET A 316 9.29 0.95 11.21
CA MET A 316 10.23 1.05 10.09
C MET A 316 9.52 1.42 8.77
N SER A 317 8.43 0.74 8.41
CA SER A 317 7.68 1.06 7.19
C SER A 317 6.98 2.43 7.29
N THR A 318 6.46 2.80 8.45
CA THR A 318 5.88 4.15 8.69
C THR A 318 6.92 5.25 8.92
N PHE A 319 8.21 4.93 8.84
CA PHE A 319 9.29 5.90 8.64
C PHE A 319 9.73 5.94 7.18
N GLU A 320 9.94 4.77 6.58
CA GLU A 320 10.31 4.63 5.17
C GLU A 320 9.28 5.28 4.23
N GLY A 321 7.98 5.11 4.49
CA GLY A 321 6.90 5.71 3.69
C GLY A 321 6.99 7.24 3.64
N PRO A 322 7.00 7.95 4.78
CA PRO A 322 7.27 9.40 4.81
C PRO A 322 8.57 9.80 4.09
N MET A 323 9.66 9.03 4.23
CA MET A 323 10.89 9.32 3.48
C MET A 323 10.68 9.19 1.96
N MET A 324 10.01 8.14 1.50
CA MET A 324 9.68 7.93 0.08
C MET A 324 8.64 8.91 -0.46
N SER A 325 7.91 9.62 0.41
CA SER A 325 7.00 10.72 0.02
C SER A 325 7.73 12.05 -0.19
N ILE A 326 9.00 12.16 0.18
CA ILE A 326 9.80 13.34 -0.16
C ILE A 326 10.08 13.26 -1.66
N LYS A 327 9.70 14.27 -2.43
CA LYS A 327 9.86 14.30 -3.90
C LYS A 327 11.26 13.84 -4.36
N SER A 328 12.34 14.37 -3.77
CA SER A 328 13.70 13.98 -4.15
C SER A 328 14.01 12.49 -3.92
N VAL A 329 13.43 11.87 -2.88
CA VAL A 329 13.54 10.44 -2.61
C VAL A 329 12.60 9.65 -3.52
N ASN A 330 11.40 10.15 -3.77
CA ASN A 330 10.44 9.55 -4.69
C ASN A 330 10.98 9.50 -6.12
N ALA A 331 11.76 10.49 -6.55
CA ALA A 331 12.45 10.46 -7.83
C ALA A 331 13.36 9.21 -7.99
N VAL A 332 13.83 8.66 -6.87
CA VAL A 332 14.59 7.41 -6.77
C VAL A 332 13.65 6.20 -6.67
N SER A 333 12.71 6.21 -5.72
CA SER A 333 11.92 5.02 -5.38
C SER A 333 10.78 4.72 -6.37
N HIS A 334 10.19 5.74 -6.99
CA HIS A 334 9.02 5.60 -7.85
C HIS A 334 9.32 4.75 -9.09
N PHE A 335 8.38 3.87 -9.42
CA PHE A 335 8.49 2.83 -10.45
C PHE A 335 9.53 1.73 -10.19
N THR A 336 10.32 1.83 -9.13
CA THR A 336 11.35 0.83 -8.83
C THR A 336 10.84 -0.26 -7.87
N ASP A 337 11.63 -1.32 -7.72
CA ASP A 337 11.42 -2.39 -6.75
C ASP A 337 11.57 -1.91 -5.29
N TRP A 338 12.05 -0.69 -5.03
CA TRP A 338 12.00 -0.12 -3.69
C TRP A 338 10.55 -0.03 -3.19
N THR A 339 9.60 0.40 -4.02
CA THR A 339 8.17 0.39 -3.66
C THR A 339 7.70 -1.01 -3.25
N ILE A 340 8.15 -2.06 -3.94
CA ILE A 340 7.80 -3.45 -3.60
C ILE A 340 8.44 -3.87 -2.28
N GLY A 341 9.68 -3.47 -2.02
CA GLY A 341 10.33 -3.64 -0.72
C GLY A 341 9.53 -2.99 0.40
N HIS A 342 9.18 -1.71 0.26
CA HIS A 342 8.37 -0.97 1.23
C HIS A 342 7.03 -1.66 1.54
N VAL A 343 6.30 -2.07 0.49
CA VAL A 343 5.03 -2.78 0.64
C VAL A 343 5.23 -4.09 1.41
N HIS A 344 6.28 -4.86 1.13
CA HIS A 344 6.50 -6.15 1.80
C HIS A 344 7.07 -5.99 3.22
N ALA A 345 7.82 -4.93 3.53
CA ALA A 345 8.14 -4.57 4.92
C ALA A 345 6.88 -4.40 5.76
N GLY A 346 5.88 -3.68 5.25
CA GLY A 346 4.58 -3.53 5.90
C GLY A 346 3.78 -4.84 5.91
N ALA A 347 3.55 -5.44 4.75
CA ALA A 347 2.66 -6.59 4.61
C ALA A 347 3.19 -7.85 5.35
N LEU A 348 4.46 -8.19 5.17
CA LEU A 348 5.06 -9.35 5.82
C LEU A 348 5.47 -9.00 7.25
N GLY A 349 6.21 -7.90 7.41
CA GLY A 349 6.82 -7.52 8.67
C GLY A 349 5.84 -7.00 9.70
N TRP A 350 4.83 -6.21 9.33
CA TRP A 350 3.79 -5.72 10.25
C TRP A 350 2.55 -6.61 10.24
N ASN A 351 1.86 -6.72 9.10
CA ASN A 351 0.54 -7.37 9.05
C ASN A 351 0.62 -8.88 9.29
N ALA A 352 1.47 -9.60 8.54
CA ALA A 352 1.56 -11.05 8.68
C ALA A 352 2.16 -11.47 10.03
N PHE A 353 3.24 -10.83 10.47
CA PHE A 353 3.83 -11.12 11.79
C PHE A 353 2.86 -10.84 12.94
N LEU A 354 2.13 -9.71 12.94
CA LEU A 354 1.12 -9.46 13.97
C LEU A 354 0.00 -10.50 13.89
N SER A 355 -0.44 -10.86 12.68
CA SER A 355 -1.44 -11.92 12.47
C SER A 355 -1.00 -13.27 13.04
N PHE A 356 0.25 -13.69 12.80
CA PHE A 356 0.76 -14.95 13.36
C PHE A 356 0.91 -14.88 14.88
N GLY A 357 1.34 -13.75 15.44
CA GLY A 357 1.31 -13.53 16.89
C GLY A 357 -0.10 -13.66 17.46
N ILE A 358 -1.09 -13.05 16.81
CA ILE A 358 -2.51 -13.15 17.18
C ILE A 358 -2.98 -14.60 17.10
N LEU A 359 -2.72 -15.30 16.00
CA LEU A 359 -3.14 -16.69 15.79
C LEU A 359 -2.54 -17.62 16.85
N TYR A 360 -1.23 -17.53 17.10
CA TYR A 360 -0.57 -18.32 18.14
C TYR A 360 -1.07 -18.02 19.54
N TRP A 361 -1.57 -16.80 19.79
CA TRP A 361 -2.16 -16.43 21.07
C TRP A 361 -3.63 -16.87 21.19
N VAL A 362 -4.45 -16.61 20.17
CA VAL A 362 -5.91 -16.72 20.25
C VAL A 362 -6.40 -18.15 20.01
N ILE A 363 -5.75 -18.92 19.14
CA ILE A 363 -6.20 -20.27 18.80
C ILE A 363 -6.19 -21.21 20.03
N PRO A 364 -5.10 -21.32 20.81
CA PRO A 364 -5.11 -22.18 21.99
C PRO A 364 -6.22 -21.80 22.99
N ARG A 365 -6.53 -20.50 23.11
CA ARG A 365 -7.57 -19.98 24.00
C ARG A 365 -8.98 -20.30 23.51
N LEU A 366 -9.25 -20.14 22.21
CA LEU A 366 -10.54 -20.45 21.61
C LEU A 366 -10.83 -21.96 21.57
N TRP A 367 -9.80 -22.80 21.54
CA TRP A 367 -9.91 -24.26 21.58
C TRP A 367 -9.62 -24.86 22.96
N LYS A 368 -9.47 -24.03 24.01
CA LYS A 368 -9.23 -24.46 25.40
C LYS A 368 -8.11 -25.50 25.55
N THR A 369 -7.01 -25.27 24.84
CA THR A 369 -5.86 -26.18 24.75
C THR A 369 -4.56 -25.39 24.89
N GLN A 370 -3.43 -26.09 24.93
CA GLN A 370 -2.10 -25.51 24.83
C GLN A 370 -1.60 -25.56 23.39
N LEU A 371 -0.72 -24.63 23.03
CA LEU A 371 -0.07 -24.64 21.72
C LEU A 371 0.74 -25.94 21.56
N TYR A 372 0.54 -26.64 20.44
CA TYR A 372 1.17 -27.95 20.19
C TYR A 372 2.70 -27.90 20.29
N SER A 373 3.34 -26.91 19.67
CA SER A 373 4.79 -26.75 19.75
C SER A 373 5.22 -25.27 19.78
N PRO A 374 5.59 -24.74 20.95
CA PRO A 374 6.23 -23.42 21.06
C PRO A 374 7.59 -23.37 20.33
N ARG A 375 8.29 -24.51 20.26
CA ARG A 375 9.55 -24.63 19.50
C ARG A 375 9.32 -24.44 18.01
N LEU A 376 8.30 -25.07 17.44
CA LEU A 376 7.95 -24.88 16.02
C LEU A 376 7.50 -23.45 15.74
N ALA A 377 6.78 -22.81 16.66
CA ALA A 377 6.46 -21.38 16.54
C ALA A 377 7.72 -20.49 16.55
N THR A 378 8.74 -20.85 17.34
CA THR A 378 10.04 -20.16 17.33
C THR A 378 10.82 -20.39 16.03
N ILE A 379 10.77 -21.59 15.46
CA ILE A 379 11.39 -21.87 14.16
C ILE A 379 10.67 -21.09 13.04
N HIS A 380 9.33 -21.08 13.05
CA HIS A 380 8.54 -20.25 12.15
C HIS A 380 9.00 -18.79 12.23
N PHE A 381 9.08 -18.22 13.44
CA PHE A 381 9.57 -16.85 13.64
C PHE A 381 10.91 -16.60 12.93
N TRP A 382 11.93 -17.40 13.20
CA TRP A 382 13.25 -17.18 12.62
C TRP A 382 13.30 -17.35 11.11
N VAL A 383 12.66 -18.40 10.58
CA VAL A 383 12.63 -18.66 9.14
C VAL A 383 11.90 -17.54 8.40
N ALA A 384 10.76 -17.07 8.95
CA ALA A 384 10.03 -15.94 8.39
C ALA A 384 10.81 -14.62 8.50
N THR A 385 11.54 -14.38 9.60
CA THR A 385 12.36 -13.18 9.77
C THR A 385 13.53 -13.14 8.78
N VAL A 386 14.25 -14.25 8.60
CA VAL A 386 15.33 -14.34 7.61
C VAL A 386 14.77 -14.16 6.19
N GLY A 387 13.63 -14.79 5.90
CA GLY A 387 12.95 -14.63 4.61
C GLY A 387 12.56 -13.17 4.32
N LEU A 388 11.97 -12.49 5.31
CA LEU A 388 11.61 -11.08 5.23
C LEU A 388 12.82 -10.17 5.00
N ILE A 389 13.91 -10.37 5.75
CA ILE A 389 15.13 -9.56 5.62
C ILE A 389 15.76 -9.76 4.22
N ALA A 390 15.86 -11.00 3.75
CA ALA A 390 16.37 -11.30 2.42
C ALA A 390 15.51 -10.64 1.32
N TYR A 391 14.18 -10.73 1.44
CA TYR A 391 13.25 -10.06 0.54
C TYR A 391 13.49 -8.55 0.54
N GLN A 392 13.52 -7.91 1.72
CA GLN A 392 13.68 -6.46 1.84
C GLN A 392 14.98 -5.96 1.23
N ILE A 393 16.11 -6.58 1.59
CA ILE A 393 17.44 -6.19 1.10
C ILE A 393 17.49 -6.32 -0.42
N SER A 394 16.97 -7.42 -0.98
CA SER A 394 16.97 -7.61 -2.43
C SER A 394 16.18 -6.53 -3.17
N MET A 395 15.04 -6.09 -2.62
CA MET A 395 14.20 -5.05 -3.23
C MET A 395 14.77 -3.64 -3.08
N TRP A 396 15.45 -3.34 -1.98
CA TRP A 396 16.22 -2.09 -1.86
C TRP A 396 17.36 -2.03 -2.84
N VAL A 397 18.16 -3.09 -2.94
CA VAL A 397 19.28 -3.16 -3.90
C VAL A 397 18.75 -3.06 -5.33
N ALA A 398 17.67 -3.78 -5.66
CA ALA A 398 17.02 -3.69 -6.96
C ALA A 398 16.56 -2.26 -7.27
N GLY A 399 15.88 -1.60 -6.32
CA GLY A 399 15.36 -0.26 -6.52
C GLY A 399 16.43 0.81 -6.74
N ILE A 400 17.50 0.76 -5.95
CA ILE A 400 18.66 1.66 -6.14
C ILE A 400 19.38 1.36 -7.47
N THR A 401 19.52 0.09 -7.83
CA THR A 401 20.14 -0.32 -9.11
C THR A 401 19.34 0.21 -10.29
N GLN A 402 18.00 0.06 -10.27
CA GLN A 402 17.11 0.61 -11.30
C GLN A 402 17.32 2.10 -11.48
N TRP A 403 17.20 2.87 -10.40
CA TRP A 403 17.39 4.31 -10.47
C TRP A 403 18.78 4.70 -10.99
N ALA A 404 19.84 4.06 -10.47
CA ALA A 404 21.22 4.35 -10.85
C ALA A 404 21.46 4.11 -12.35
N MET A 405 20.96 2.98 -12.87
CA MET A 405 21.06 2.66 -14.30
C MET A 405 20.21 3.59 -15.16
N TRP A 406 18.98 3.88 -14.75
CA TRP A 406 18.07 4.71 -15.55
C TRP A 406 18.61 6.12 -15.76
N ARG A 407 19.25 6.70 -14.74
CA ARG A 407 19.77 8.08 -14.76
C ARG A 407 21.20 8.22 -15.30
N ALA A 408 21.88 7.12 -15.61
CA ALA A 408 23.29 7.14 -15.98
C ALA A 408 23.47 7.77 -17.36
N PHE A 409 24.33 8.79 -17.44
CA PHE A 409 24.72 9.46 -18.68
C PHE A 409 26.23 9.37 -18.89
N GLU A 410 26.64 9.18 -20.13
CA GLU A 410 28.00 9.39 -20.60
C GLU A 410 28.36 10.88 -20.56
N PRO A 411 29.67 11.24 -20.54
CA PRO A 411 30.11 12.63 -20.57
C PRO A 411 29.58 13.43 -21.77
N ASP A 412 29.28 12.76 -22.89
CA ASP A 412 28.71 13.37 -24.10
C ASP A 412 27.18 13.58 -24.01
N GLY A 413 26.55 13.17 -22.92
CA GLY A 413 25.13 13.36 -22.67
C GLY A 413 24.21 12.26 -23.21
N ARG A 414 24.75 11.14 -23.71
CA ARG A 414 23.97 9.94 -24.06
C ARG A 414 23.69 9.08 -22.83
N LEU A 415 22.58 8.32 -22.84
CA LEU A 415 22.32 7.34 -21.77
C LEU A 415 23.33 6.19 -21.84
N VAL A 416 23.88 5.79 -20.69
CA VAL A 416 24.78 4.63 -20.58
C VAL A 416 24.02 3.34 -20.90
N TYR A 417 22.81 3.21 -20.38
CA TYR A 417 21.92 2.06 -20.60
C TYR A 417 20.69 2.54 -21.37
N PRO A 418 20.73 2.78 -22.69
CA PRO A 418 19.58 3.29 -23.45
C PRO A 418 18.43 2.28 -23.54
N ASP A 419 18.73 0.98 -23.50
CA ASP A 419 17.73 -0.06 -23.62
C ASP A 419 17.28 -0.54 -22.23
N PHE A 420 15.97 -0.53 -22.00
CA PHE A 420 15.41 -0.89 -20.69
C PHE A 420 15.73 -2.35 -20.28
N ILE A 421 15.96 -3.22 -21.27
CA ILE A 421 16.28 -4.63 -21.04
C ILE A 421 17.60 -4.81 -20.27
N GLU A 422 18.56 -3.90 -20.42
CA GLU A 422 19.83 -3.96 -19.70
C GLU A 422 19.60 -3.88 -18.18
N THR A 423 18.71 -2.98 -17.76
CA THR A 423 18.30 -2.88 -16.36
C THR A 423 17.59 -4.15 -15.93
N VAL A 424 16.66 -4.67 -16.73
CA VAL A 424 15.91 -5.89 -16.38
C VAL A 424 16.84 -7.08 -16.12
N LEU A 425 17.82 -7.30 -16.99
CA LEU A 425 18.79 -8.38 -16.84
C LEU A 425 19.67 -8.20 -15.59
N ALA A 426 20.05 -6.97 -15.27
CA ALA A 426 20.81 -6.66 -14.06
C ALA A 426 20.04 -6.96 -12.75
N LEU A 427 18.70 -7.02 -12.79
CA LEU A 427 17.86 -7.27 -11.61
C LEU A 427 17.59 -8.75 -11.34
N VAL A 428 17.90 -9.65 -12.28
CA VAL A 428 17.60 -11.09 -12.13
C VAL A 428 18.16 -11.66 -10.82
N PRO A 429 19.42 -11.39 -10.40
CA PRO A 429 19.92 -11.88 -9.12
C PRO A 429 19.09 -11.39 -7.91
N MET A 430 18.59 -10.15 -7.93
CA MET A 430 17.74 -9.64 -6.86
C MET A 430 16.36 -10.32 -6.87
N TYR A 431 15.83 -10.70 -8.04
CA TYR A 431 14.59 -11.46 -8.15
C TYR A 431 14.72 -12.90 -7.65
N GLU A 432 15.88 -13.52 -7.83
CA GLU A 432 16.21 -14.83 -7.24
C GLU A 432 16.26 -14.75 -5.70
N VAL A 433 16.95 -13.74 -5.14
CA VAL A 433 17.01 -13.54 -3.68
C VAL A 433 15.62 -13.24 -3.11
N ARG A 434 14.80 -12.45 -3.81
CA ARG A 434 13.40 -12.22 -3.44
C ARG A 434 12.62 -13.53 -3.40
N LEU A 435 12.76 -14.38 -4.40
CA LEU A 435 12.09 -15.68 -4.45
C LEU A 435 12.52 -16.58 -3.28
N ILE A 436 13.83 -16.64 -2.99
CA ILE A 436 14.36 -17.38 -1.84
C ILE A 436 13.78 -16.84 -0.52
N GLY A 437 13.77 -15.52 -0.34
CA GLY A 437 13.17 -14.88 0.83
C GLY A 437 11.67 -15.20 0.97
N GLY A 438 10.94 -15.15 -0.14
CA GLY A 438 9.52 -15.53 -0.22
C GLY A 438 9.28 -17.00 0.11
N LEU A 439 10.12 -17.92 -0.39
CA LEU A 439 10.04 -19.35 -0.10
C LEU A 439 10.32 -19.66 1.38
N LEU A 440 11.31 -19.00 1.99
CA LEU A 440 11.56 -19.10 3.42
C LEU A 440 10.33 -18.65 4.20
N PHE A 441 9.79 -17.46 3.90
CA PHE A 441 8.59 -16.96 4.56
C PHE A 441 7.40 -17.92 4.40
N PHE A 442 7.17 -18.42 3.18
CA PHE A 442 6.11 -19.36 2.87
C PHE A 442 6.26 -20.70 3.60
N SER A 443 7.48 -21.23 3.71
CA SER A 443 7.74 -22.42 4.54
C SER A 443 7.38 -22.17 6.01
N GLY A 444 7.61 -20.96 6.50
CA GLY A 444 7.13 -20.47 7.80
C GLY A 444 5.61 -20.58 7.95
N VAL A 445 4.87 -20.15 6.95
CA VAL A 445 3.40 -20.21 6.92
C VAL A 445 2.90 -21.64 6.97
N LEU A 446 3.53 -22.56 6.23
CA LEU A 446 3.20 -23.99 6.28
C LEU A 446 3.48 -24.58 7.67
N MET A 447 4.59 -24.21 8.31
CA MET A 447 4.89 -24.59 9.70
C MET A 447 3.85 -24.06 10.67
N ALA A 448 3.40 -22.81 10.49
CA ALA A 448 2.34 -22.21 11.30
C ALA A 448 1.01 -22.97 11.15
N GLY A 449 0.62 -23.26 9.90
CA GLY A 449 -0.57 -24.03 9.59
C GLY A 449 -0.55 -25.41 10.25
N TRP A 450 0.56 -26.15 10.10
CA TRP A 450 0.73 -27.44 10.76
C TRP A 450 0.63 -27.36 12.29
N ASN A 451 1.36 -26.42 12.91
CA ASN A 451 1.37 -26.25 14.36
C ASN A 451 -0.03 -25.93 14.91
N ILE A 452 -0.77 -25.06 14.21
CA ILE A 452 -2.12 -24.67 14.59
C ILE A 452 -3.11 -25.82 14.38
N VAL A 453 -3.04 -26.55 13.27
CA VAL A 453 -3.89 -27.73 13.05
C VAL A 453 -3.67 -28.77 14.15
N LYS A 454 -2.42 -29.04 14.53
CA LYS A 454 -2.11 -29.95 15.64
C LYS A 454 -2.61 -29.44 17.00
N THR A 455 -2.53 -28.13 17.22
CA THR A 455 -3.10 -27.49 18.42
C THR A 455 -4.61 -27.69 18.49
N ILE A 456 -5.31 -27.52 17.37
CA ILE A 456 -6.76 -27.70 17.30
C ILE A 456 -7.15 -29.17 17.51
N GLN A 457 -6.37 -30.11 16.96
CA GLN A 457 -6.60 -31.55 17.13
C GLN A 457 -6.44 -32.03 18.58
N SER A 458 -5.69 -31.30 19.42
CA SER A 458 -5.52 -31.63 20.84
C SER A 458 -6.59 -30.99 21.74
N ALA A 459 -7.59 -30.32 21.18
CA ALA A 459 -8.64 -29.68 21.95
C ALA A 459 -9.54 -30.72 22.66
N PRO A 460 -9.95 -30.47 23.92
CA PRO A 460 -10.87 -31.34 24.62
C PRO A 460 -12.26 -31.29 23.99
N ALA A 461 -13.09 -32.33 24.13
CA ALA A 461 -14.39 -32.42 23.45
C ALA A 461 -15.37 -31.27 23.78
N ASP A 462 -15.25 -30.67 24.97
CA ASP A 462 -16.08 -29.56 25.46
C ASP A 462 -15.55 -28.16 25.07
N PHE A 463 -14.51 -28.08 24.23
CA PHE A 463 -13.99 -26.80 23.74
C PHE A 463 -15.07 -25.94 23.07
N ALA A 464 -16.08 -26.57 22.45
CA ALA A 464 -17.16 -25.90 21.74
C ALA A 464 -18.18 -25.21 22.67
N VAL A 465 -18.15 -25.51 23.98
CA VAL A 465 -18.99 -24.84 24.98
C VAL A 465 -18.49 -23.40 25.14
N GLU A 466 -19.33 -22.45 24.75
CA GLU A 466 -19.00 -21.02 24.80
C GLU A 466 -18.82 -20.53 26.25
N PRO A 467 -17.82 -19.68 26.53
CA PRO A 467 -17.58 -19.18 27.86
C PRO A 467 -18.71 -18.25 28.30
N GLU A 468 -19.22 -18.49 29.50
CA GLU A 468 -20.16 -17.61 30.19
C GLU A 468 -19.40 -16.87 31.30
N ILE A 469 -19.46 -15.54 31.28
CA ILE A 469 -18.79 -14.69 32.25
C ILE A 469 -19.80 -13.86 33.03
N ASP A 470 -19.47 -13.54 34.28
CA ASP A 470 -20.22 -12.55 35.04
C ASP A 470 -19.83 -11.14 34.59
N ALA A 471 -20.81 -10.35 34.16
CA ALA A 471 -20.61 -9.00 33.66
C ALA A 471 -21.92 -8.23 33.78
N PRO A 472 -22.23 -7.57 34.90
CA PRO A 472 -23.55 -6.97 35.10
C PRO A 472 -23.92 -5.94 34.01
N PRO A 473 -25.22 -5.79 33.69
CA PRO A 473 -25.68 -4.79 32.73
C PRO A 473 -25.22 -3.37 33.07
N LEU A 474 -24.99 -2.54 32.05
CA LEU A 474 -24.65 -1.14 32.26
C LEU A 474 -25.82 -0.40 32.92
N VAL A 475 -25.61 0.14 34.12
CA VAL A 475 -26.58 1.00 34.79
C VAL A 475 -26.63 2.35 34.08
N VAL A 476 -27.78 2.70 33.51
CA VAL A 476 -27.98 3.93 32.71
C VAL A 476 -28.20 5.16 33.61
N GLU A 477 -28.68 4.96 34.85
CA GLU A 477 -28.96 6.03 35.80
C GLU A 477 -27.72 6.52 36.55
N ARG A 478 -27.46 7.83 36.50
CA ARG A 478 -26.50 8.52 37.38
C ARG A 478 -27.04 8.74 38.80
N LEU A 479 -28.30 8.38 39.06
CA LEU A 479 -29.05 8.69 40.29
C LEU A 479 -29.61 7.42 40.96
N ALA A 480 -28.98 6.26 40.75
CA ALA A 480 -29.28 5.11 41.59
C ALA A 480 -28.96 5.48 43.06
N PRO A 481 -29.89 5.28 44.01
CA PRO A 481 -29.63 5.55 45.42
C PRO A 481 -28.37 4.79 45.87
N GLY A 482 -27.33 5.52 46.29
CA GLY A 482 -26.06 4.92 46.74
C GLY A 482 -24.85 5.06 45.80
N ALA A 483 -24.95 5.77 44.68
CA ALA A 483 -23.78 6.09 43.85
C ALA A 483 -22.86 7.11 44.54
N VAL A 484 -21.86 6.64 45.28
CA VAL A 484 -20.84 7.48 45.92
C VAL A 484 -19.77 7.84 44.89
N THR A 485 -19.73 9.09 44.44
CA THR A 485 -18.49 9.63 43.86
C THR A 485 -17.48 9.78 45.00
N PRO A 486 -16.23 9.24 44.88
CA PRO A 486 -15.20 9.50 45.87
C PRO A 486 -15.08 11.01 46.09
N ALA A 487 -15.00 11.44 47.34
CA ALA A 487 -14.72 12.83 47.66
C ALA A 487 -13.32 13.18 47.10
N ASN A 488 -13.28 13.83 45.94
CA ASN A 488 -12.03 14.30 45.35
C ASN A 488 -11.49 15.43 46.23
N THR A 489 -10.33 15.21 46.84
CA THR A 489 -9.69 16.08 47.84
C THR A 489 -9.03 17.33 47.23
N TYR A 490 -9.48 17.80 46.06
CA TYR A 490 -8.87 18.93 45.34
C TYR A 490 -9.94 19.89 44.80
N ASP A 491 -10.53 20.66 45.71
CA ASP A 491 -11.61 21.61 45.42
C ASP A 491 -11.06 23.00 45.07
N HIS A 492 -10.50 23.12 43.87
CA HIS A 492 -10.25 24.43 43.25
C HIS A 492 -10.99 24.51 41.92
N ALA A 493 -11.84 25.53 41.75
CA ALA A 493 -12.63 25.76 40.54
C ALA A 493 -11.78 25.79 39.25
N LEU A 494 -10.56 26.32 39.34
CA LEU A 494 -9.57 26.31 38.26
C LEU A 494 -9.06 24.90 37.92
N TYR A 495 -8.85 24.03 38.90
CA TYR A 495 -8.45 22.64 38.68
C TYR A 495 -9.62 21.80 38.17
N ALA A 496 -10.84 22.00 38.69
CA ALA A 496 -12.05 21.37 38.16
C ALA A 496 -12.34 21.78 36.70
N PHE A 497 -12.13 23.05 36.36
CA PHE A 497 -12.23 23.57 35.00
C PHE A 497 -11.10 23.05 34.09
N GLN A 498 -9.84 23.10 34.53
CA GLN A 498 -8.73 22.49 33.79
C GLN A 498 -8.90 20.99 33.61
N HIS A 499 -9.40 20.27 34.62
CA HIS A 499 -9.61 18.83 34.58
C HIS A 499 -10.83 18.46 33.72
N SER A 500 -11.88 19.28 33.68
CA SER A 500 -13.02 19.07 32.77
C SER A 500 -12.64 19.35 31.31
N ILE A 501 -11.78 20.34 31.06
CA ILE A 501 -11.24 20.63 29.72
C ILE A 501 -10.19 19.59 29.31
N ARG A 502 -9.27 19.20 30.20
CA ARG A 502 -8.18 18.23 29.89
C ARG A 502 -8.64 16.77 29.87
N HIS A 503 -9.66 16.40 30.63
CA HIS A 503 -10.07 14.99 30.81
C HIS A 503 -11.57 14.74 30.65
N GLY A 504 -12.42 15.77 30.58
CA GLY A 504 -13.88 15.61 30.49
C GLY A 504 -14.42 15.47 29.07
N PHE A 505 -13.92 16.26 28.11
CA PHE A 505 -14.44 16.26 26.73
C PHE A 505 -14.23 14.92 26.03
N HIS A 506 -12.99 14.40 26.00
CA HIS A 506 -12.71 13.10 25.34
C HIS A 506 -13.41 11.94 26.06
N ARG A 507 -13.40 11.93 27.39
CA ARG A 507 -14.09 10.92 28.20
C ARG A 507 -15.61 10.93 27.99
N MET A 508 -16.19 12.10 27.70
CA MET A 508 -17.59 12.22 27.30
C MET A 508 -17.82 11.60 25.91
N LEU A 509 -16.96 11.90 24.93
CA LEU A 509 -17.04 11.34 23.58
C LEU A 509 -16.95 9.81 23.57
N GLU A 510 -16.09 9.23 24.41
CA GLU A 510 -15.94 7.77 24.57
C GLU A 510 -17.19 7.05 25.10
N SER A 511 -18.07 7.79 25.77
CA SER A 511 -19.35 7.25 26.22
C SER A 511 -20.45 7.38 25.16
N ARG A 512 -20.22 8.20 24.13
CA ARG A 512 -21.16 8.59 23.07
C ARG A 512 -20.68 8.12 21.69
N THR A 513 -20.82 6.82 21.43
CA THR A 513 -20.38 6.17 20.18
C THR A 513 -20.86 6.88 18.93
N VAL A 514 -22.13 7.33 18.88
CA VAL A 514 -22.68 8.03 17.71
C VAL A 514 -21.91 9.32 17.44
N THR A 515 -21.73 10.16 18.46
CA THR A 515 -20.95 11.41 18.33
C THR A 515 -19.51 11.12 17.90
N PHE A 516 -18.86 10.12 18.51
CA PHE A 516 -17.49 9.73 18.13
C PHE A 516 -17.39 9.30 16.67
N THR A 517 -18.38 8.51 16.20
CA THR A 517 -18.45 8.02 14.82
C THR A 517 -18.68 9.17 13.84
N VAL A 518 -19.58 10.10 14.16
CA VAL A 518 -19.84 11.29 13.34
C VAL A 518 -18.58 12.17 13.25
N LEU A 519 -17.88 12.41 14.36
CA LEU A 519 -16.63 13.19 14.34
C LEU A 519 -15.54 12.50 13.52
N THR A 520 -15.46 11.17 13.59
CA THR A 520 -14.53 10.38 12.76
C THR A 520 -14.89 10.53 11.28
N ALA A 521 -16.17 10.40 10.93
CA ALA A 521 -16.65 10.59 9.56
C ALA A 521 -16.38 12.00 9.04
N LEU A 522 -16.62 13.03 9.87
CA LEU A 522 -16.33 14.43 9.52
C LEU A 522 -14.84 14.66 9.30
N ALA A 523 -13.97 14.12 10.17
CA ALA A 523 -12.52 14.24 10.00
C ALA A 523 -12.04 13.65 8.66
N LEU A 524 -12.57 12.49 8.28
CA LEU A 524 -12.28 11.83 7.00
C LEU A 524 -12.87 12.60 5.81
N ALA A 525 -14.11 13.07 5.92
CA ALA A 525 -14.81 13.80 4.88
C ALA A 525 -14.13 15.12 4.55
N VAL A 526 -13.69 15.88 5.57
CA VAL A 526 -13.00 17.16 5.36
C VAL A 526 -11.75 16.99 4.50
N GLY A 527 -10.86 16.06 4.85
CA GLY A 527 -9.65 15.85 4.05
C GLY A 527 -9.96 15.35 2.63
N SER A 528 -10.90 14.42 2.50
CA SER A 528 -11.33 13.91 1.19
C SER A 528 -11.91 15.00 0.29
N LEU A 529 -12.74 15.89 0.85
CA LEU A 529 -13.38 16.98 0.10
C LEU A 529 -12.38 18.07 -0.27
N VAL A 530 -11.46 18.43 0.62
CA VAL A 530 -10.45 19.47 0.33
C VAL A 530 -9.50 19.02 -0.78
N GLU A 531 -9.15 17.74 -0.84
CA GLU A 531 -8.33 17.20 -1.93
C GLU A 531 -9.12 17.10 -3.25
N SER A 532 -10.38 16.63 -3.18
CA SER A 532 -11.19 16.38 -4.37
C SER A 532 -11.74 17.66 -5.02
N ILE A 533 -12.31 18.59 -4.25
CA ILE A 533 -13.05 19.74 -4.80
C ILE A 533 -12.20 20.59 -5.77
N PRO A 534 -10.98 21.03 -5.41
CA PRO A 534 -10.15 21.79 -6.35
C PRO A 534 -9.85 20.99 -7.62
N MET A 535 -9.54 19.70 -7.50
CA MET A 535 -9.21 18.84 -8.63
C MET A 535 -10.37 18.69 -9.63
N PHE A 536 -11.60 18.56 -9.13
CA PHE A 536 -12.77 18.31 -9.97
C PHE A 536 -13.37 19.58 -10.57
N PHE A 537 -13.34 20.71 -9.84
CA PHE A 537 -14.04 21.94 -10.22
C PHE A 537 -13.15 23.02 -10.84
N ASP A 538 -11.84 23.02 -10.59
CA ASP A 538 -10.92 23.96 -11.25
C ASP A 538 -10.39 23.36 -12.56
N LYS A 539 -10.91 23.88 -13.69
CA LYS A 539 -10.50 23.46 -15.04
C LYS A 539 -9.03 23.75 -15.35
N SER A 540 -8.36 24.62 -14.60
CA SER A 540 -6.94 24.89 -14.78
C SER A 540 -6.04 23.71 -14.40
N ASN A 541 -6.55 22.79 -13.56
CA ASN A 541 -5.83 21.60 -13.11
C ASN A 541 -5.67 20.53 -14.21
N VAL A 542 -6.61 20.45 -15.16
CA VAL A 542 -6.55 19.54 -16.30
C VAL A 542 -6.89 20.31 -17.56
N LYS A 543 -5.85 20.83 -18.22
CA LYS A 543 -6.00 21.51 -19.51
C LYS A 543 -6.14 20.47 -20.61
N GLU A 544 -7.29 20.47 -21.28
CA GLU A 544 -7.53 19.65 -22.47
C GLU A 544 -6.62 20.08 -23.62
N ILE A 545 -6.23 19.11 -24.45
CA ILE A 545 -5.39 19.33 -25.63
C ILE A 545 -6.25 19.04 -26.86
N ALA A 546 -6.47 20.03 -27.72
CA ALA A 546 -7.41 19.93 -28.84
C ALA A 546 -7.10 18.81 -29.86
N SER A 547 -5.81 18.40 -29.94
CA SER A 547 -5.37 17.31 -30.80
C SER A 547 -5.65 15.92 -30.22
N VAL A 548 -5.91 15.80 -28.92
CA VAL A 548 -6.27 14.53 -28.27
C VAL A 548 -7.70 14.17 -28.66
N LYS A 549 -7.89 12.98 -29.23
CA LYS A 549 -9.19 12.47 -29.68
C LYS A 549 -9.62 11.23 -28.89
N PRO A 550 -10.93 10.98 -28.74
CA PRO A 550 -11.43 9.70 -28.23
C PRO A 550 -10.82 8.52 -29.00
N TYR A 551 -10.67 7.39 -28.32
CA TYR A 551 -10.22 6.15 -28.94
C TYR A 551 -11.21 5.66 -30.00
N THR A 552 -10.71 5.08 -31.08
CA THR A 552 -11.60 4.38 -32.03
C THR A 552 -12.23 3.15 -31.36
N PRO A 553 -13.31 2.57 -31.93
CA PRO A 553 -13.92 1.36 -31.38
C PRO A 553 -12.94 0.16 -31.25
N LEU A 554 -11.99 0.02 -32.19
CA LEU A 554 -10.97 -1.03 -32.12
C LEU A 554 -9.94 -0.73 -31.01
N GLU A 555 -9.54 0.52 -30.85
CA GLU A 555 -8.61 0.97 -29.81
C GLU A 555 -9.20 0.80 -28.41
N VAL A 556 -10.50 1.09 -28.21
CA VAL A 556 -11.23 0.79 -26.96
C VAL A 556 -11.13 -0.70 -26.63
N THR A 557 -11.39 -1.56 -27.63
CA THR A 557 -11.30 -3.01 -27.45
C THR A 557 -9.87 -3.47 -27.14
N GLY A 558 -8.87 -2.92 -27.83
CA GLY A 558 -7.45 -3.19 -27.58
C GLY A 558 -6.99 -2.78 -26.18
N ARG A 559 -7.48 -1.64 -25.70
CA ARG A 559 -7.23 -1.14 -24.36
C ARG A 559 -7.83 -2.02 -23.28
N ASP A 560 -9.06 -2.51 -23.49
CA ASP A 560 -9.68 -3.46 -22.58
C ASP A 560 -8.90 -4.78 -22.52
N ILE A 561 -8.35 -5.25 -23.66
CA ILE A 561 -7.46 -6.42 -23.70
C ILE A 561 -6.15 -6.13 -22.93
N TYR A 562 -5.57 -4.94 -23.09
CA TYR A 562 -4.38 -4.51 -22.34
C TYR A 562 -4.60 -4.56 -20.82
N ILE A 563 -5.77 -4.11 -20.35
CA ILE A 563 -6.17 -4.16 -18.93
C ILE A 563 -6.43 -5.60 -18.49
N ARG A 564 -7.17 -6.38 -19.28
CA ARG A 564 -7.49 -7.80 -19.02
C ARG A 564 -6.24 -8.66 -18.83
N GLU A 565 -5.21 -8.43 -19.65
CA GLU A 565 -3.93 -9.16 -19.55
C GLU A 565 -3.00 -8.59 -18.48
N GLY A 566 -3.40 -7.52 -17.79
CA GLY A 566 -2.65 -6.93 -16.68
C GLY A 566 -1.34 -6.26 -17.12
N CYS A 567 -1.25 -5.76 -18.34
CA CYS A 567 -0.01 -5.18 -18.89
C CYS A 567 0.47 -3.96 -18.08
N TYR A 568 -0.46 -3.21 -17.48
CA TYR A 568 -0.19 -2.07 -16.59
C TYR A 568 0.59 -2.41 -15.31
N ASN A 569 0.63 -3.70 -14.94
CA ASN A 569 1.41 -4.18 -13.80
C ASN A 569 2.93 -4.19 -14.09
N CYS A 570 3.31 -4.17 -15.36
CA CYS A 570 4.70 -4.21 -15.81
C CYS A 570 5.11 -2.91 -16.51
N HIS A 571 4.18 -2.31 -17.26
CA HIS A 571 4.41 -1.14 -18.10
C HIS A 571 3.59 0.05 -17.62
N SER A 572 4.26 1.16 -17.36
CA SER A 572 3.59 2.43 -17.17
C SER A 572 3.25 3.08 -18.50
N GLN A 573 2.25 3.97 -18.49
CA GLN A 573 2.00 4.95 -19.54
C GLN A 573 2.13 6.34 -18.94
N MET A 574 3.32 6.66 -18.44
CA MET A 574 3.56 7.86 -17.64
C MET A 574 5.05 8.27 -17.64
N VAL A 575 5.49 8.96 -18.71
CA VAL A 575 6.85 9.50 -18.80
C VAL A 575 7.02 10.69 -17.85
N ARG A 576 7.96 10.56 -16.91
CA ARG A 576 8.25 11.61 -15.90
C ARG A 576 9.08 12.76 -16.50
N PRO A 577 9.01 13.98 -15.96
CA PRO A 577 9.75 15.16 -16.45
C PRO A 577 11.23 15.15 -16.01
N PHE A 578 11.90 14.01 -16.11
CA PHE A 578 13.34 13.89 -15.88
C PHE A 578 14.06 13.71 -17.21
N ARG A 579 15.25 14.32 -17.35
CA ARG A 579 16.04 14.22 -18.58
C ARG A 579 16.25 12.76 -19.00
N TYR A 580 16.58 11.87 -18.07
CA TYR A 580 16.84 10.46 -18.37
C TYR A 580 15.59 9.67 -18.79
N GLU A 581 14.41 10.16 -18.48
CA GLU A 581 13.14 9.61 -18.98
C GLU A 581 12.83 10.16 -20.36
N THR A 582 12.99 11.48 -20.54
CA THR A 582 12.66 12.13 -21.81
C THR A 582 13.61 11.75 -22.93
N GLU A 583 14.89 11.53 -22.62
CA GLU A 583 15.87 11.02 -23.59
C GLU A 583 15.56 9.58 -24.03
N ARG A 584 15.02 8.77 -23.12
CA ARG A 584 14.71 7.35 -23.37
C ARG A 584 13.40 7.15 -24.10
N TYR A 585 12.35 7.85 -23.67
CA TYR A 585 10.98 7.61 -24.10
C TYR A 585 10.41 8.73 -24.98
N GLY A 586 10.97 9.93 -24.93
CA GLY A 586 10.42 11.12 -25.60
C GLY A 586 9.73 12.08 -24.62
N GLU A 587 8.96 13.03 -25.14
CA GLU A 587 8.32 14.08 -24.34
C GLU A 587 7.57 13.55 -23.11
N TYR A 588 7.76 14.23 -21.97
CA TYR A 588 7.09 13.91 -20.72
C TYR A 588 5.57 14.01 -20.85
N ALA A 589 4.86 13.29 -19.99
CA ALA A 589 3.40 13.20 -20.00
C ALA A 589 2.71 14.51 -19.57
N LYS A 590 1.67 14.92 -20.30
CA LYS A 590 0.81 16.07 -19.95
C LYS A 590 -0.58 15.61 -19.49
N ALA A 591 -1.16 16.34 -18.53
CA ALA A 591 -2.48 16.04 -17.97
C ALA A 591 -3.58 15.84 -19.03
N GLY A 592 -3.58 16.70 -20.06
CA GLY A 592 -4.57 16.69 -21.13
C GLY A 592 -4.53 15.48 -22.06
N GLU A 593 -3.47 14.65 -22.01
CA GLU A 593 -3.36 13.44 -22.83
C GLU A 593 -4.24 12.30 -22.32
N TYR A 594 -4.62 12.32 -21.03
CA TYR A 594 -5.35 11.24 -20.37
C TYR A 594 -6.85 11.51 -20.21
N VAL A 595 -7.39 12.56 -20.84
CA VAL A 595 -8.77 13.03 -20.60
C VAL A 595 -9.85 12.03 -20.99
N TYR A 596 -9.50 11.03 -21.81
CA TYR A 596 -10.39 9.94 -22.22
C TYR A 596 -9.98 8.57 -21.67
N ASP A 597 -9.04 8.53 -20.72
CA ASP A 597 -8.57 7.29 -20.11
C ASP A 597 -9.41 6.90 -18.89
N HIS A 598 -10.22 5.87 -19.06
CA HIS A 598 -11.06 5.27 -18.02
C HIS A 598 -10.68 3.78 -17.82
N PRO A 599 -9.86 3.38 -16.82
CA PRO A 599 -9.06 4.20 -15.91
C PRO A 599 -7.68 4.56 -16.46
N PHE A 600 -6.98 5.53 -15.86
CA PHE A 600 -5.57 5.81 -16.19
C PHE A 600 -4.67 4.55 -16.09
N GLN A 601 -3.56 4.49 -16.85
CA GLN A 601 -2.67 3.31 -16.95
C GLN A 601 -1.22 3.59 -16.53
N TRP A 602 -1.02 4.35 -15.44
CA TRP A 602 0.32 4.82 -15.04
C TRP A 602 1.15 3.76 -14.30
N GLY A 603 0.51 2.79 -13.64
CA GLY A 603 1.18 1.75 -12.85
C GLY A 603 1.86 2.27 -11.56
N SER A 604 2.38 1.36 -10.75
CA SER A 604 3.14 1.67 -9.51
C SER A 604 4.60 1.20 -9.56
N LYS A 605 4.94 0.36 -10.54
CA LYS A 605 6.26 -0.23 -10.80
C LYS A 605 6.49 -0.37 -12.31
N ARG A 606 7.75 -0.33 -12.74
CA ARG A 606 8.21 -0.75 -14.07
C ARG A 606 9.03 -2.03 -13.98
N THR A 607 8.50 -3.10 -14.55
CA THR A 607 9.24 -4.33 -14.89
C THR A 607 9.57 -4.35 -16.38
N GLY A 608 8.81 -3.61 -17.19
CA GLY A 608 9.10 -3.29 -18.59
C GLY A 608 9.18 -1.76 -18.79
N PRO A 609 9.53 -1.32 -20.01
CA PRO A 609 9.63 0.11 -20.35
C PRO A 609 8.27 0.82 -20.26
N ASP A 610 8.32 2.15 -20.19
CA ASP A 610 7.15 3.00 -20.38
C ASP A 610 6.63 2.91 -21.83
N LEU A 611 5.31 2.91 -22.00
CA LEU A 611 4.65 2.73 -23.30
C LEU A 611 3.91 3.97 -23.81
N LEU A 612 3.87 5.08 -23.07
CA LEU A 612 3.09 6.27 -23.47
C LEU A 612 3.47 6.81 -24.87
N ARG A 613 4.71 6.58 -25.30
CA ARG A 613 5.27 7.04 -26.58
C ARG A 613 5.62 5.89 -27.52
N VAL A 614 4.97 4.73 -27.38
CA VAL A 614 5.27 3.56 -28.22
C VAL A 614 4.63 3.63 -29.61
N GLY A 615 3.57 4.42 -29.79
CA GLY A 615 2.87 4.54 -31.06
C GLY A 615 3.77 5.03 -32.19
N GLY A 616 3.79 4.30 -33.31
CA GLY A 616 4.64 4.58 -34.47
C GLY A 616 6.13 4.31 -34.27
N LYS A 617 6.59 3.90 -33.06
CA LYS A 617 7.99 3.55 -32.80
C LYS A 617 8.39 2.24 -33.48
N TYR A 618 7.47 1.28 -33.53
CA TYR A 618 7.67 -0.02 -34.15
C TYR A 618 6.54 -0.32 -35.14
N PRO A 619 6.79 -1.09 -36.22
CA PRO A 619 5.74 -1.48 -37.16
C PRO A 619 4.75 -2.46 -36.52
N SER A 620 3.54 -2.58 -37.06
CA SER A 620 2.51 -3.47 -36.51
C SER A 620 2.96 -4.93 -36.38
N LEU A 621 3.76 -5.45 -37.33
CA LEU A 621 4.33 -6.80 -37.23
C LEU A 621 5.27 -6.98 -36.04
N TRP A 622 6.01 -5.95 -35.64
CA TRP A 622 6.89 -6.03 -34.48
C TRP A 622 6.08 -6.33 -33.21
N HIS A 623 4.95 -5.64 -33.03
CA HIS A 623 4.06 -5.87 -31.89
C HIS A 623 3.47 -7.29 -31.92
N VAL A 624 3.04 -7.78 -33.09
CA VAL A 624 2.56 -9.16 -33.26
C VAL A 624 3.63 -10.18 -32.87
N ARG A 625 4.87 -10.02 -33.37
CA ARG A 625 6.00 -10.91 -33.04
C ARG A 625 6.38 -10.81 -31.56
N HIS A 626 6.42 -9.61 -31.01
CA HIS A 626 6.76 -9.37 -29.61
C HIS A 626 5.75 -10.03 -28.66
N MET A 627 4.45 -9.94 -28.92
CA MET A 627 3.43 -10.61 -28.10
C MET A 627 3.49 -12.13 -28.24
N ALA A 628 3.77 -12.66 -29.44
CA ALA A 628 3.88 -14.09 -29.66
C ALA A 628 5.15 -14.71 -29.04
N GLN A 629 6.27 -14.00 -29.13
CA GLN A 629 7.59 -14.42 -28.67
C GLN A 629 8.47 -13.18 -28.37
N PRO A 630 8.42 -12.62 -27.14
CA PRO A 630 9.11 -11.38 -26.80
C PRO A 630 10.63 -11.41 -27.01
N ASP A 631 11.26 -12.56 -26.78
CA ASP A 631 12.70 -12.81 -27.00
C ASP A 631 13.11 -12.73 -28.48
N SER A 632 12.17 -12.90 -29.42
CA SER A 632 12.46 -12.80 -30.85
C SER A 632 12.69 -11.37 -31.33
N THR A 633 12.15 -10.38 -30.62
CA THR A 633 12.31 -8.96 -30.95
C THR A 633 13.12 -8.18 -29.91
N THR A 634 13.18 -8.67 -28.68
CA THR A 634 14.01 -8.15 -27.59
C THR A 634 14.72 -9.31 -26.91
N PRO A 635 15.93 -9.68 -27.36
CA PRO A 635 16.70 -10.77 -26.77
C PRO A 635 16.85 -10.63 -25.26
N GLY A 636 16.58 -11.71 -24.52
CA GLY A 636 16.62 -11.72 -23.05
C GLY A 636 15.36 -11.19 -22.35
N SER A 637 14.30 -10.85 -23.09
CA SER A 637 13.03 -10.39 -22.51
C SER A 637 12.45 -11.40 -21.49
N ILE A 638 12.07 -10.89 -20.31
CA ILE A 638 11.34 -11.62 -19.27
C ILE A 638 9.81 -11.50 -19.41
N MET A 639 9.34 -10.79 -20.44
CA MET A 639 7.90 -10.59 -20.66
C MET A 639 7.20 -11.93 -20.90
N PRO A 640 6.01 -12.17 -20.31
CA PRO A 640 5.19 -13.32 -20.66
C PRO A 640 4.83 -13.36 -22.14
N ARG A 641 4.66 -14.56 -22.69
CA ARG A 641 4.15 -14.76 -24.06
C ARG A 641 2.62 -14.69 -24.06
N TYR A 642 2.04 -14.14 -25.11
CA TYR A 642 0.60 -14.01 -25.32
C TYR A 642 0.14 -14.62 -26.66
N PRO A 643 0.49 -15.88 -26.96
CA PRO A 643 0.16 -16.49 -28.26
C PRO A 643 -1.35 -16.64 -28.48
N HIS A 644 -2.15 -16.72 -27.41
CA HIS A 644 -3.61 -16.81 -27.51
C HIS A 644 -4.24 -15.59 -28.17
N LEU A 645 -3.63 -14.40 -28.06
CA LEU A 645 -4.14 -13.19 -28.71
C LEU A 645 -4.12 -13.28 -30.24
N LEU A 646 -3.27 -14.14 -30.80
CA LEU A 646 -3.18 -14.37 -32.25
C LEU A 646 -4.27 -15.32 -32.75
N THR A 647 -4.93 -16.06 -31.86
CA THR A 647 -5.94 -17.08 -32.23
C THR A 647 -7.34 -16.70 -31.78
N THR A 648 -7.47 -15.97 -30.68
CA THR A 648 -8.76 -15.58 -30.10
C THR A 648 -9.38 -14.43 -30.90
N PRO A 649 -10.65 -14.52 -31.33
CA PRO A 649 -11.35 -13.41 -31.94
C PRO A 649 -11.71 -12.34 -30.90
N PHE A 650 -11.64 -11.05 -31.25
CA PHE A 650 -12.13 -10.01 -30.37
C PHE A 650 -13.66 -9.90 -30.42
N ASP A 651 -14.29 -9.52 -29.30
CA ASP A 651 -15.74 -9.38 -29.19
C ASP A 651 -16.23 -8.06 -29.79
N THR A 652 -17.18 -8.15 -30.72
CA THR A 652 -17.84 -7.01 -31.35
C THR A 652 -19.22 -6.70 -30.76
N GLY A 653 -19.81 -7.64 -30.01
CA GLY A 653 -21.20 -7.55 -29.53
C GLY A 653 -21.41 -6.48 -28.47
N LEU A 654 -20.39 -6.15 -27.69
CA LEU A 654 -20.47 -5.17 -26.61
C LEU A 654 -20.00 -3.76 -26.99
N ILE A 655 -19.49 -3.54 -28.22
CA ILE A 655 -18.81 -2.29 -28.54
C ILE A 655 -19.73 -1.07 -28.45
N GLN A 656 -20.98 -1.18 -28.91
CA GLN A 656 -21.94 -0.08 -28.81
C GLN A 656 -22.26 0.26 -27.35
N SER A 657 -22.50 -0.75 -26.51
CA SER A 657 -22.71 -0.56 -25.07
C SER A 657 -21.50 0.06 -24.38
N LYS A 658 -20.27 -0.32 -24.78
CA LYS A 658 -19.03 0.30 -24.28
C LYS A 658 -18.95 1.78 -24.65
N LEU A 659 -19.22 2.13 -25.91
CA LEU A 659 -19.18 3.53 -26.37
C LEU A 659 -20.30 4.37 -25.71
N HIS A 660 -21.49 3.79 -25.50
CA HIS A 660 -22.54 4.45 -24.72
C HIS A 660 -22.12 4.70 -23.28
N ALA A 661 -21.53 3.72 -22.59
CA ALA A 661 -21.03 3.89 -21.23
C ALA A 661 -19.93 4.96 -21.15
N LEU A 662 -18.98 4.96 -22.10
CA LEU A 662 -17.95 5.99 -22.22
C LEU A 662 -18.57 7.37 -22.48
N ARG A 663 -19.61 7.46 -23.31
CA ARG A 663 -20.36 8.70 -23.52
C ARG A 663 -21.02 9.19 -22.24
N THR A 664 -21.61 8.30 -21.44
CA THR A 664 -22.22 8.65 -20.16
C THR A 664 -21.21 9.25 -19.17
N VAL A 665 -19.96 8.78 -19.17
CA VAL A 665 -18.88 9.33 -18.33
C VAL A 665 -18.15 10.53 -18.94
N GLY A 666 -18.60 11.01 -20.12
CA GLY A 666 -18.15 12.27 -20.71
C GLY A 666 -17.26 12.17 -21.94
N VAL A 667 -17.05 10.99 -22.52
CA VAL A 667 -16.29 10.84 -23.78
C VAL A 667 -17.18 11.23 -24.97
N PRO A 668 -16.80 12.19 -25.83
CA PRO A 668 -17.70 12.83 -26.79
C PRO A 668 -17.91 12.02 -28.09
N TYR A 669 -18.36 10.76 -27.99
CA TYR A 669 -18.77 9.98 -29.17
C TYR A 669 -20.09 10.50 -29.75
N SER A 670 -20.18 10.67 -31.06
CA SER A 670 -21.41 11.00 -31.81
C SER A 670 -22.27 9.78 -32.08
N ASP A 671 -23.57 9.97 -32.37
CA ASP A 671 -24.49 8.84 -32.64
C ASP A 671 -24.04 8.03 -33.86
N GLY A 672 -23.59 8.70 -34.92
CA GLY A 672 -23.04 8.05 -36.10
C GLY A 672 -21.81 7.19 -35.79
N GLU A 673 -20.91 7.62 -34.89
CA GLU A 673 -19.76 6.80 -34.47
C GLU A 673 -20.17 5.55 -33.72
N ILE A 674 -21.23 5.60 -32.90
CA ILE A 674 -21.75 4.43 -32.18
C ILE A 674 -22.49 3.49 -33.13
N GLU A 675 -23.33 4.03 -34.02
CA GLU A 675 -24.08 3.25 -35.01
C GLU A 675 -23.14 2.51 -35.97
N THR A 676 -22.05 3.15 -36.40
CA THR A 676 -21.07 2.58 -37.34
C THR A 676 -19.87 1.90 -36.66
N ALA A 677 -19.90 1.74 -35.33
CA ALA A 677 -18.75 1.28 -34.54
C ALA A 677 -18.15 -0.05 -35.03
N VAL A 678 -19.01 -1.03 -35.32
CA VAL A 678 -18.56 -2.37 -35.79
C VAL A 678 -17.88 -2.28 -37.15
N ALA A 679 -18.44 -1.50 -38.08
CA ALA A 679 -17.86 -1.32 -39.41
C ALA A 679 -16.52 -0.57 -39.34
N SER A 680 -16.44 0.49 -38.53
CA SER A 680 -15.21 1.24 -38.27
C SER A 680 -14.10 0.34 -37.70
N MET A 681 -14.45 -0.48 -36.71
CA MET A 681 -13.54 -1.45 -36.09
C MET A 681 -13.00 -2.46 -37.10
N GLN A 682 -13.87 -3.06 -37.93
CA GLN A 682 -13.46 -4.01 -38.97
C GLN A 682 -12.57 -3.36 -40.03
N ASN A 683 -12.87 -2.13 -40.44
CA ASN A 683 -12.05 -1.40 -41.41
C ASN A 683 -10.63 -1.15 -40.88
N GLN A 684 -10.51 -0.67 -39.64
CA GLN A 684 -9.20 -0.46 -39.01
C GLN A 684 -8.45 -1.78 -38.81
N ALA A 685 -9.15 -2.83 -38.37
CA ALA A 685 -8.53 -4.14 -38.13
C ALA A 685 -8.01 -4.78 -39.44
N ASN A 686 -8.80 -4.69 -40.52
CA ASN A 686 -8.38 -5.13 -41.85
C ASN A 686 -7.15 -4.36 -42.37
N ALA A 687 -7.06 -3.06 -42.09
CA ALA A 687 -5.90 -2.25 -42.48
C ALA A 687 -4.63 -2.70 -41.75
N ILE A 688 -4.71 -2.90 -40.43
CA ILE A 688 -3.57 -3.39 -39.62
C ILE A 688 -3.17 -4.80 -40.05
N ALA A 689 -4.13 -5.71 -40.26
CA ALA A 689 -3.83 -7.07 -40.71
C ALA A 689 -3.13 -7.07 -42.08
N LYS A 690 -3.58 -6.25 -43.03
CA LYS A 690 -2.92 -6.08 -44.33
C LYS A 690 -1.50 -5.50 -44.19
N GLU A 691 -1.29 -4.55 -43.28
CA GLU A 691 0.04 -4.02 -42.98
C GLU A 691 0.97 -5.15 -42.50
N VAL A 692 0.49 -5.97 -41.55
CA VAL A 692 1.24 -7.11 -41.01
C VAL A 692 1.58 -8.13 -42.10
N GLU A 693 0.62 -8.49 -42.95
CA GLU A 693 0.83 -9.41 -44.08
C GLU A 693 1.84 -8.86 -45.09
N SER A 694 1.76 -7.55 -45.41
CA SER A 694 2.70 -6.89 -46.32
C SER A 694 4.15 -6.90 -45.82
N GLN A 695 4.33 -7.01 -44.51
CA GLN A 695 5.63 -7.12 -43.84
C GLN A 695 6.08 -8.59 -43.66
N GLN A 696 5.45 -9.55 -44.35
CA GLN A 696 5.69 -11.00 -44.22
C GLN A 696 5.34 -11.53 -42.82
N GLY A 697 4.25 -11.00 -42.25
CA GLY A 697 3.64 -11.47 -41.02
C GLY A 697 2.65 -12.63 -41.21
N PRO A 698 2.08 -13.15 -40.11
CA PRO A 698 1.00 -14.14 -40.16
C PRO A 698 -0.24 -13.57 -40.85
N THR A 699 -0.92 -14.39 -41.65
CA THR A 699 -2.18 -14.04 -42.32
C THR A 699 -3.39 -14.29 -41.44
N GLY A 700 -4.52 -13.64 -41.76
CA GLY A 700 -5.80 -13.97 -41.13
C GLY A 700 -5.95 -13.44 -39.69
N LEU A 701 -5.30 -12.32 -39.40
CA LEU A 701 -5.33 -11.68 -38.08
C LEU A 701 -6.46 -10.65 -37.92
N ALA A 702 -7.20 -10.34 -38.99
CA ALA A 702 -8.15 -9.21 -39.05
C ALA A 702 -9.27 -9.26 -38.00
N ASP A 703 -9.65 -10.44 -37.51
CA ASP A 703 -10.65 -10.64 -36.46
C ASP A 703 -10.04 -10.96 -35.08
N LYS A 704 -8.71 -10.97 -34.95
CA LYS A 704 -7.99 -11.48 -33.77
C LYS A 704 -7.67 -10.39 -32.77
N GLU A 705 -7.72 -10.73 -31.48
CA GLU A 705 -7.45 -9.83 -30.36
C GLU A 705 -6.11 -9.10 -30.47
N ILE A 706 -5.09 -9.73 -31.04
CA ILE A 706 -3.79 -9.10 -31.27
C ILE A 706 -3.91 -7.84 -32.13
N VAL A 707 -4.79 -7.79 -33.13
CA VAL A 707 -4.95 -6.60 -33.98
C VAL A 707 -5.61 -5.46 -33.21
N ALA A 708 -6.57 -5.76 -32.33
CA ALA A 708 -7.16 -4.77 -31.45
C ALA A 708 -6.11 -4.18 -30.49
N LEU A 709 -5.31 -5.05 -29.85
CA LEU A 709 -4.22 -4.61 -28.97
C LEU A 709 -3.18 -3.77 -29.72
N VAL A 710 -2.81 -4.16 -30.94
CA VAL A 710 -1.89 -3.38 -31.80
C VAL A 710 -2.47 -2.02 -32.13
N ALA A 711 -3.77 -1.91 -32.45
CA ALA A 711 -4.42 -0.62 -32.69
C ALA A 711 -4.26 0.32 -31.49
N TYR A 712 -4.53 -0.18 -30.28
CA TYR A 712 -4.35 0.60 -29.05
C TYR A 712 -2.88 0.99 -28.82
N LEU A 713 -1.93 0.08 -28.96
CA LEU A 713 -0.50 0.39 -28.77
C LEU A 713 0.02 1.40 -29.80
N GLN A 714 -0.42 1.29 -31.06
CA GLN A 714 -0.06 2.23 -32.12
C GLN A 714 -0.65 3.63 -31.90
N ARG A 715 -1.72 3.73 -31.12
CA ARG A 715 -2.40 4.97 -30.78
C ARG A 715 -1.72 5.75 -29.65
N LEU A 716 -0.91 5.09 -28.81
CA LEU A 716 -0.30 5.71 -27.63
C LEU A 716 0.70 6.81 -28.01
N GLY A 717 0.41 8.04 -27.59
CA GLY A 717 1.30 9.19 -27.73
C GLY A 717 1.30 9.88 -29.09
N THR A 718 0.44 9.47 -30.03
CA THR A 718 0.42 10.01 -31.40
C THR A 718 -0.31 11.35 -31.54
N ASP A 719 -1.13 11.74 -30.56
CA ASP A 719 -1.92 12.98 -30.61
C ASP A 719 -1.08 14.25 -30.43
N ILE A 720 0.09 14.11 -29.83
CA ILE A 720 1.01 15.22 -29.64
C ILE A 720 2.19 15.07 -30.60
N ARG A 721 2.33 16.01 -31.54
CA ARG A 721 3.51 16.08 -32.39
C ARG A 721 4.63 16.76 -31.63
N TRP A 722 5.47 15.97 -30.97
CA TRP A 722 6.70 16.46 -30.36
C TRP A 722 7.87 16.33 -31.33
N LYS A 723 8.64 17.41 -31.50
CA LYS A 723 9.96 17.37 -32.12
C LYS A 723 10.99 17.59 -31.03
N ARG A 724 11.99 16.71 -30.97
CA ARG A 724 13.17 16.88 -30.11
C ARG A 724 13.81 18.24 -30.45
N PRO A 725 14.05 19.12 -29.47
CA PRO A 725 14.89 20.29 -29.69
C PRO A 725 16.26 19.82 -30.18
N GLU A 726 16.79 20.41 -31.25
CA GLU A 726 18.15 20.14 -31.73
C GLU A 726 19.12 20.21 -30.54
N PRO A 727 19.98 19.21 -30.31
CA PRO A 727 20.99 19.31 -29.27
C PRO A 727 21.79 20.57 -29.57
N GLN A 728 21.80 21.53 -28.63
CA GLN A 728 22.63 22.72 -28.78
C GLN A 728 24.05 22.24 -29.04
N GLY A 729 24.54 22.50 -30.25
CA GLY A 729 25.84 22.03 -30.72
C GLY A 729 26.90 22.31 -29.67
N SER A 730 27.88 21.41 -29.58
CA SER A 730 29.01 21.49 -28.65
C SER A 730 29.36 22.93 -28.33
N TYR A 731 29.13 23.35 -27.09
CA TYR A 731 29.65 24.61 -26.61
C TYR A 731 31.18 24.52 -26.69
N SER A 732 31.76 24.92 -27.83
CA SER A 732 33.15 25.32 -27.87
C SER A 732 33.21 26.55 -26.99
N ALA A 733 33.67 26.35 -25.75
CA ALA A 733 33.87 27.42 -24.80
C ALA A 733 34.98 28.35 -25.30
N THR A 734 34.65 29.23 -26.23
CA THR A 734 35.39 30.47 -26.39
C THR A 734 34.90 31.36 -25.27
N LEU A 735 35.69 31.40 -24.19
CA LEU A 735 35.49 32.28 -23.05
C LEU A 735 35.62 33.74 -23.53
N GLN A 736 34.55 34.29 -24.09
CA GLN A 736 34.40 35.74 -24.24
C GLN A 736 33.93 36.28 -22.89
N LEU A 737 34.89 36.80 -22.13
CA LEU A 737 34.61 37.61 -20.94
C LEU A 737 33.66 38.75 -21.35
N PRO A 738 32.53 38.94 -20.65
CA PRO A 738 31.61 40.03 -20.96
C PRO A 738 32.30 41.38 -20.76
N ALA A 739 32.12 42.28 -21.72
CA ALA A 739 32.56 43.66 -21.61
C ALA A 739 31.96 44.31 -20.36
N ALA A 740 32.81 45.00 -19.59
CA ALA A 740 32.44 45.67 -18.35
C ALA A 740 31.26 46.63 -18.59
N GLN A 741 30.14 46.41 -17.90
CA GLN A 741 29.04 47.36 -17.86
C GLN A 741 29.48 48.63 -17.12
N PRO A 742 29.10 49.83 -17.58
CA PRO A 742 29.42 51.08 -16.90
C PRO A 742 28.66 51.19 -15.58
N ALA A 743 29.35 51.68 -14.55
CA ALA A 743 28.85 51.82 -13.19
C ALA A 743 27.60 52.72 -13.10
N PRO A 744 26.64 52.43 -12.20
CA PRO A 744 25.45 53.26 -12.03
C PRO A 744 25.79 54.65 -11.45
N ALA A 745 25.12 55.66 -12.00
CA ALA A 745 25.27 57.06 -11.62
C ALA A 745 24.86 57.31 -10.16
N ALA A 746 25.75 57.95 -9.40
CA ALA A 746 25.52 58.37 -8.03
C ALA A 746 24.53 59.54 -7.97
N ALA A 747 23.45 59.39 -7.21
CA ALA A 747 22.59 60.49 -6.82
C ALA A 747 23.31 61.36 -5.77
N ALA A 748 23.34 62.66 -6.03
CA ALA A 748 23.95 63.67 -5.19
C ALA A 748 23.27 63.76 -3.81
N ALA A 749 24.08 63.82 -2.75
CA ALA A 749 23.67 64.32 -1.45
C ALA A 749 24.31 65.70 -1.23
N ASP A 750 23.47 66.66 -0.85
CA ASP A 750 23.79 68.05 -0.49
C ASP A 750 24.69 68.10 0.78
N PRO A 751 25.61 69.07 0.93
CA PRO A 751 26.67 68.99 1.93
C PRO A 751 26.33 69.73 3.23
N ALA A 752 26.53 69.07 4.38
CA ALA A 752 26.96 69.73 5.62
C ALA A 752 27.62 68.76 6.62
N SER A 753 28.90 69.04 6.93
CA SER A 753 29.71 68.69 8.12
C SER A 753 30.35 67.28 8.30
N GLY A 754 31.66 67.18 8.00
CA GLY A 754 32.72 66.88 9.00
C GLY A 754 33.20 65.43 9.30
N THR A 755 34.16 64.91 8.50
CA THR A 755 35.45 64.18 8.81
C THR A 755 35.73 63.39 10.14
N PRO A 756 36.75 62.48 10.23
CA PRO A 756 37.34 61.53 9.23
C PRO A 756 37.90 60.16 9.78
N ALA A 757 38.40 59.32 8.84
CA ALA A 757 39.63 58.47 8.88
C ALA A 757 39.57 57.05 9.53
N VAL A 758 40.25 55.96 9.11
CA VAL A 758 41.46 55.66 8.29
C VAL A 758 41.34 54.22 7.70
N GLN A 759 42.05 53.96 6.59
CA GLN A 759 42.10 52.73 5.78
C GLN A 759 43.52 52.05 5.88
N PRO A 760 43.93 51.09 5.01
CA PRO A 760 43.89 49.61 5.13
C PRO A 760 45.31 48.96 5.07
N HIS A 761 45.43 47.66 4.79
CA HIS A 761 46.31 47.09 3.73
C HIS A 761 46.31 45.54 3.66
N THR A 762 46.47 45.05 2.42
CA THR A 762 46.45 43.68 1.83
C THR A 762 47.91 43.14 1.63
N PRO A 763 48.29 42.18 0.73
CA PRO A 763 47.82 40.82 0.32
C PRO A 763 48.97 39.75 0.13
N THR A 764 48.64 38.55 -0.42
CA THR A 764 49.36 37.66 -1.39
C THR A 764 49.96 36.26 -1.03
N ALA A 765 49.35 35.21 -1.61
CA ALA A 765 49.81 34.11 -2.52
C ALA A 765 51.28 33.59 -2.64
N ARG A 766 51.52 32.25 -2.67
CA ARG A 766 51.74 31.33 -3.87
C ARG A 766 52.51 30.00 -3.58
N SER A 767 52.01 28.91 -4.23
CA SER A 767 52.66 27.77 -4.96
C SER A 767 53.55 26.65 -4.34
N SER A 768 53.22 25.42 -4.80
CA SER A 768 54.05 24.29 -5.33
C SER A 768 54.16 22.94 -4.58
N GLU A 769 53.94 21.87 -5.36
CA GLU A 769 53.97 20.38 -5.22
C GLU A 769 55.32 19.74 -4.78
N PRO A 770 55.56 18.38 -4.80
CA PRO A 770 54.72 17.16 -4.78
C PRO A 770 55.16 16.02 -3.78
N THR A 771 54.41 14.91 -3.78
CA THR A 771 54.52 13.52 -3.21
C THR A 771 55.85 12.76 -3.45
N PRO A 772 56.19 11.51 -2.95
CA PRO A 772 55.34 10.34 -2.54
C PRO A 772 55.86 9.33 -1.43
N ALA A 773 55.06 8.25 -1.18
CA ALA A 773 55.43 6.82 -0.89
C ALA A 773 55.69 6.20 0.54
N ALA A 774 54.75 5.30 0.95
CA ALA A 774 54.83 3.87 1.37
C ALA A 774 55.64 3.27 2.58
N LYS A 775 54.88 2.63 3.53
CA LYS A 775 55.04 1.31 4.26
C LYS A 775 56.17 1.10 5.36
N PRO A 776 56.19 0.02 6.20
CA PRO A 776 55.27 -0.48 7.28
C PRO A 776 56.00 -1.01 8.61
N ALA A 777 55.29 -1.72 9.54
CA ALA A 777 55.77 -2.58 10.69
C ALA A 777 56.19 -1.90 12.03
N ALA A 778 56.18 -2.45 13.27
CA ALA A 778 55.71 -3.66 14.00
C ALA A 778 55.78 -3.36 15.55
N ALA A 779 54.80 -3.79 16.37
CA ALA A 779 54.84 -4.73 17.52
C ALA A 779 55.78 -4.50 18.74
N ALA A 780 55.24 -4.52 19.99
CA ALA A 780 55.79 -5.17 21.21
C ALA A 780 54.96 -5.01 22.53
N HIS A 781 54.64 -6.16 23.15
CA HIS A 781 54.58 -6.58 24.58
C HIS A 781 53.97 -5.78 25.77
N SER A 782 52.93 -6.38 26.39
CA SER A 782 52.68 -6.92 27.78
C SER A 782 53.36 -6.29 29.04
N PRO A 783 52.95 -6.58 30.32
CA PRO A 783 51.98 -7.56 30.86
C PRO A 783 51.07 -7.11 32.07
N GLU A 784 50.20 -8.03 32.50
CA GLU A 784 49.40 -8.09 33.75
C GLU A 784 50.25 -8.48 34.99
N PRO A 785 49.75 -8.34 36.25
CA PRO A 785 49.21 -9.53 36.96
C PRO A 785 48.05 -9.28 37.97
N ALA A 786 47.38 -10.38 38.33
CA ALA A 786 46.26 -10.55 39.28
C ALA A 786 46.71 -10.79 40.77
N PRO A 787 45.96 -11.52 41.64
CA PRO A 787 44.77 -11.17 42.44
C PRO A 787 44.95 -11.39 43.97
N ARG A 788 43.99 -11.00 44.83
CA ARG A 788 43.83 -11.57 46.21
C ARG A 788 42.39 -11.64 46.71
N SER A 789 42.09 -12.77 47.34
CA SER A 789 40.89 -13.14 48.12
C SER A 789 41.12 -13.02 49.63
N SER A 790 40.08 -12.77 50.44
CA SER A 790 39.76 -13.54 51.67
C SER A 790 38.59 -12.93 52.47
N ALA A 791 37.62 -13.78 52.88
CA ALA A 791 36.95 -13.93 54.20
C ALA A 791 36.58 -12.67 55.03
N SER A 792 35.56 -12.57 55.88
CA SER A 792 34.48 -13.41 56.41
C SER A 792 33.81 -12.54 57.49
N HIS A 793 32.49 -12.50 57.61
CA HIS A 793 31.85 -12.37 58.93
C HIS A 793 30.41 -12.89 58.88
N ASP A 794 30.18 -13.86 59.76
CA ASP A 794 28.94 -14.54 60.10
C ASP A 794 28.49 -14.04 61.49
N THR A 795 27.20 -13.72 61.66
CA THR A 795 26.48 -13.77 62.94
C THR A 795 24.97 -13.97 62.70
N SER A 796 24.55 -15.24 62.73
CA SER A 796 23.48 -15.81 63.58
C SER A 796 22.18 -15.03 63.87
N ARG A 797 21.06 -15.52 63.28
CA ARG A 797 19.74 -16.03 63.82
C ARG A 797 19.18 -15.57 65.21
N PRO A 798 17.86 -15.76 65.56
CA PRO A 798 16.82 -16.66 64.99
C PRO A 798 15.39 -16.06 64.79
N ALA A 799 14.59 -16.53 63.83
CA ALA A 799 13.38 -17.41 63.90
C ALA A 799 12.16 -16.91 64.72
N THR A 800 10.95 -16.87 64.11
CA THR A 800 9.73 -17.66 64.46
C THR A 800 8.44 -17.16 63.78
N GLY A 801 7.59 -18.10 63.30
CA GLY A 801 6.11 -18.02 63.10
C GLY A 801 5.61 -17.19 61.91
N GLY A 802 4.76 -17.62 60.98
CA GLY A 802 3.57 -18.48 61.08
C GLY A 802 2.37 -17.70 60.45
N PRO A 803 1.50 -18.29 59.62
CA PRO A 803 0.61 -17.55 58.70
C PRO A 803 -0.83 -17.37 59.22
N THR A 804 -1.55 -16.35 58.76
CA THR A 804 -3.02 -16.31 58.79
C THR A 804 -3.62 -15.37 57.73
N GLN A 805 -4.55 -15.98 56.95
CA GLN A 805 -5.70 -15.46 56.18
C GLN A 805 -5.47 -14.71 54.88
#